data_AF-A0A9P1GEW6-F1
#
_entry.id   AF-A0A9P1GEW6-F1
#
_cell.length_a   1.000
_cell.length_b   1.000
_cell.length_c   1.000
_cell.angle_alpha   90.00
_cell.angle_beta   90.00
_cell.angle_gamma   90.00
#
_symmetry.space_group_name_H-M   'P 1'
#
loop_
_entity.id
_entity.type
_entity.pdbx_description
1 polymer ?
#
loop_
_entity_poly.entity_id
_entity_poly.type
_entity_poly.pdbx_seq_one_letter_code
_entity_poly.pdbx_strand_id
1 'polypeptide(L)'
;MTIGTAGFTAALCVKAMEDTGFNKSKPILVTGADGGVGSVAVYLLAQKGFQVAACAPEGTRFKDTEPRLKKLGATEVIGALSTDSKALDEERWGGAIDVVGGPTIPTIASQMAYGCSIASCGVAGGPAIKTTVYPFIIRGVKLYGVDSVFAPTVPGLECALLTKDVRQEVWTDLAKVPTAIWQGMRTEVALVDLHQAASQILAGSIRGRVVVNVNLKTPQLTAVEKEEEDLEALKKKCLELRKSLTAKSKIVSADQAMSTILDGDCVTSAGFVATMPCDALISALRKRYDKTGHPRNLEMVFPIIVGDREGRGTEPITPMVSKAIFGWTDVCPAFTNAVLSGKIEAYNLPMGQISHMIRSSANGVPGHLSKVGLHTFADPRNGGGKRNKQTTKDVVKIQELEGEDCSGPAWHPEQKPTNALGPSWSNMSAVELPELPENREYIFYPAPKITVALLRGSLADEAGNISFEREPLLLDSLNQAMAAKNNGGLVVVQVQRVVPVGSLDHRRVHIPGMLVDMVVVANSKEHAAVTYAAADEEYDPTLSGELKPLQAAQMEELPWEGPRNACQKRVMAHRALFEVKKPKAVLNFGVGSPEFVATMMASHGHQNPDLKGFMATVESGVWGGVPQGGLRFGTSTGFEAIVPTSTMMDFYVGGGIDYAFLGVGEADACGNVNVSNFAGRVPGVGGFADISANAKTLIFTATLTCGNLVTKVEDGKLIIVQEGSIQKFKKKHLGP
;
A
#
# COMPACT_ATOMS: atom_id res chain seq x y z
N MET A 1 -3.82 -1.60 -38.64
CA MET A 1 -4.19 -0.60 -37.61
C MET A 1 -4.03 0.86 -38.03
N THR A 2 -3.53 1.19 -39.23
CA THR A 2 -3.26 2.60 -39.62
C THR A 2 -4.49 3.47 -39.85
N ILE A 3 -5.67 2.89 -40.15
CA ILE A 3 -6.97 3.60 -40.29
C ILE A 3 -7.79 3.55 -38.99
N GLY A 4 -7.98 2.37 -38.38
CA GLY A 4 -8.45 2.18 -37.00
C GLY A 4 -9.64 3.07 -36.58
N THR A 5 -9.72 3.41 -35.29
CA THR A 5 -10.82 4.25 -34.75
C THR A 5 -10.85 5.64 -35.39
N ALA A 6 -9.69 6.29 -35.60
CA ALA A 6 -9.64 7.62 -36.20
C ALA A 6 -10.26 7.68 -37.61
N GLY A 7 -10.02 6.68 -38.44
CA GLY A 7 -10.63 6.60 -39.77
C GLY A 7 -12.11 6.22 -39.71
N PHE A 8 -12.51 5.40 -38.73
CA PHE A 8 -13.91 5.14 -38.43
C PHE A 8 -14.66 6.43 -38.06
N THR A 9 -14.11 7.23 -37.15
CA THR A 9 -14.65 8.56 -36.79
C THR A 9 -14.70 9.49 -38.01
N ALA A 10 -13.64 9.53 -38.82
CA ALA A 10 -13.60 10.37 -40.03
C ALA A 10 -14.71 9.99 -41.03
N ALA A 11 -14.91 8.71 -41.27
CA ALA A 11 -15.95 8.22 -42.18
C ALA A 11 -17.37 8.46 -41.64
N LEU A 12 -17.57 8.35 -40.32
CA LEU A 12 -18.82 8.77 -39.68
C LEU A 12 -19.07 10.27 -39.86
N CYS A 13 -18.05 11.13 -39.73
CA CYS A 13 -18.19 12.56 -39.99
C CYS A 13 -18.56 12.85 -41.46
N VAL A 14 -17.95 12.15 -42.42
CA VAL A 14 -18.30 12.28 -43.84
C VAL A 14 -19.75 11.88 -44.07
N LYS A 15 -20.17 10.72 -43.56
CA LYS A 15 -21.56 10.24 -43.69
C LYS A 15 -22.56 11.18 -43.02
N ALA A 16 -22.25 11.65 -41.81
CA ALA A 16 -23.09 12.60 -41.08
C ALA A 16 -23.28 13.90 -41.87
N MET A 17 -22.22 14.42 -42.48
CA MET A 17 -22.31 15.60 -43.35
C MET A 17 -23.14 15.30 -44.62
N GLU A 18 -22.98 14.12 -45.22
CA GLU A 18 -23.76 13.68 -46.39
C GLU A 18 -25.27 13.60 -46.08
N ASP A 19 -25.62 13.07 -44.92
CA ASP A 19 -27.01 12.88 -44.49
C ASP A 19 -27.68 14.20 -44.04
N THR A 20 -26.89 15.14 -43.51
CA THR A 20 -27.40 16.39 -42.93
C THR A 20 -27.37 17.58 -43.89
N GLY A 21 -26.62 17.49 -44.99
CA GLY A 21 -26.64 18.43 -46.10
C GLY A 21 -25.34 19.22 -46.27
N PHE A 22 -24.94 19.37 -47.53
CA PHE A 22 -23.72 20.05 -47.99
C PHE A 22 -23.94 20.75 -49.34
N ASN A 23 -23.02 21.63 -49.74
CA ASN A 23 -22.99 22.30 -51.04
C ASN A 23 -21.69 21.98 -51.79
N LYS A 24 -21.77 21.11 -52.81
CA LYS A 24 -20.64 20.70 -53.65
C LYS A 24 -19.97 21.83 -54.46
N SER A 25 -20.64 22.97 -54.63
CA SER A 25 -20.06 24.12 -55.35
C SER A 25 -19.05 24.92 -54.53
N LYS A 26 -18.93 24.63 -53.22
CA LYS A 26 -17.99 25.29 -52.30
C LYS A 26 -17.09 24.24 -51.62
N PRO A 27 -15.88 24.60 -51.17
CA PRO A 27 -14.99 23.68 -50.48
C PRO A 27 -15.58 23.15 -49.16
N ILE A 28 -15.26 21.91 -48.83
CA ILE A 28 -15.51 21.29 -47.53
C ILE A 28 -14.31 21.54 -46.63
N LEU A 29 -14.53 22.20 -45.51
CA LEU A 29 -13.49 22.50 -44.53
C LEU A 29 -13.18 21.26 -43.67
N VAL A 30 -11.90 20.98 -43.43
CA VAL A 30 -11.47 20.00 -42.44
C VAL A 30 -10.51 20.66 -41.45
N THR A 31 -10.91 20.80 -40.18
CA THR A 31 -10.01 21.30 -39.13
C THR A 31 -9.14 20.18 -38.57
N GLY A 32 -7.97 20.52 -38.03
CA GLY A 32 -7.01 19.52 -37.53
C GLY A 32 -6.58 18.54 -38.63
N ALA A 33 -6.48 19.03 -39.87
CA ALA A 33 -6.31 18.21 -41.06
C ALA A 33 -5.01 17.39 -41.07
N ASP A 34 -4.00 17.82 -40.32
CA ASP A 34 -2.71 17.13 -40.20
C ASP A 34 -2.69 16.01 -39.13
N GLY A 35 -3.77 15.89 -38.35
CA GLY A 35 -4.00 14.87 -37.34
C GLY A 35 -4.59 13.56 -37.89
N GLY A 36 -4.81 12.58 -37.01
CA GLY A 36 -5.22 11.22 -37.39
C GLY A 36 -6.63 11.12 -37.99
N VAL A 37 -7.60 11.89 -37.48
CA VAL A 37 -8.98 11.91 -38.03
C VAL A 37 -9.04 12.82 -39.26
N GLY A 38 -8.48 14.04 -39.15
CA GLY A 38 -8.52 15.05 -40.21
C GLY A 38 -7.87 14.58 -41.52
N SER A 39 -6.70 13.93 -41.44
CA SER A 39 -6.02 13.42 -42.65
C SER A 39 -6.82 12.35 -43.38
N VAL A 40 -7.54 11.49 -42.65
CA VAL A 40 -8.44 10.50 -43.25
C VAL A 40 -9.67 11.17 -43.84
N ALA A 41 -10.25 12.16 -43.15
CA ALA A 41 -11.39 12.92 -43.65
C ALA A 41 -11.07 13.65 -44.97
N VAL A 42 -9.90 14.29 -45.08
CA VAL A 42 -9.43 14.92 -46.33
C VAL A 42 -9.42 13.91 -47.47
N TYR A 43 -8.82 12.74 -47.24
CA TYR A 43 -8.75 11.71 -48.26
C TYR A 43 -10.12 11.19 -48.69
N LEU A 44 -10.99 10.85 -47.73
CA LEU A 44 -12.32 10.31 -48.01
C LEU A 44 -13.19 11.30 -48.80
N LEU A 45 -13.14 12.59 -48.45
CA LEU A 45 -13.84 13.65 -49.18
C LEU A 45 -13.30 13.81 -50.59
N ALA A 46 -11.98 13.80 -50.77
CA ALA A 46 -11.37 13.91 -52.09
C ALA A 46 -11.73 12.73 -53.01
N GLN A 47 -11.75 11.50 -52.48
CA GLN A 47 -12.18 10.31 -53.25
C GLN A 47 -13.65 10.38 -53.67
N LYS A 48 -14.50 11.08 -52.91
CA LYS A 48 -15.90 11.35 -53.24
C LYS A 48 -16.09 12.56 -54.16
N GLY A 49 -15.00 13.19 -54.62
CA GLY A 49 -15.00 14.29 -55.59
C GLY A 49 -15.27 15.67 -54.99
N PHE A 50 -15.17 15.84 -53.68
CA PHE A 50 -15.31 17.15 -53.03
C PHE A 50 -14.04 17.99 -53.19
N GLN A 51 -14.20 19.30 -53.34
CA GLN A 51 -13.12 20.24 -53.08
C GLN A 51 -12.91 20.32 -51.56
N VAL A 52 -11.69 20.08 -51.09
CA VAL A 52 -11.35 20.06 -49.66
C VAL A 52 -10.43 21.22 -49.31
N ALA A 53 -10.81 21.98 -48.29
CA ALA A 53 -9.99 23.00 -47.65
C ALA A 53 -9.44 22.44 -46.33
N ALA A 54 -8.15 22.12 -46.32
CA ALA A 54 -7.50 21.49 -45.17
C ALA A 54 -6.92 22.56 -44.24
N CYS A 55 -7.49 22.70 -43.06
CA CYS A 55 -7.06 23.66 -42.03
C CYS A 55 -6.06 23.00 -41.06
N ALA A 56 -4.86 23.57 -41.00
CA ALA A 56 -3.77 23.14 -40.13
C ALA A 56 -3.00 24.36 -39.56
N PRO A 57 -2.35 24.26 -38.38
CA PRO A 57 -1.67 25.40 -37.76
C PRO A 57 -0.55 26.02 -38.61
N GLU A 58 -0.45 27.36 -38.62
CA GLU A 58 0.68 28.10 -39.22
C GLU A 58 1.88 28.16 -38.25
N GLY A 59 3.09 27.91 -38.76
CA GLY A 59 4.33 27.88 -37.97
C GLY A 59 5.53 27.32 -38.74
N THR A 60 6.66 27.07 -38.07
CA THR A 60 7.98 26.62 -38.63
C THR A 60 7.94 25.36 -39.50
N ARG A 61 6.77 24.72 -39.64
CA ARG A 61 6.56 23.42 -40.26
C ARG A 61 5.35 23.36 -41.22
N PHE A 62 4.82 24.50 -41.67
CA PHE A 62 3.74 24.57 -42.70
C PHE A 62 4.21 24.00 -44.06
N LYS A 63 5.50 24.20 -44.39
CA LYS A 63 6.15 23.71 -45.63
C LYS A 63 6.12 22.19 -45.82
N ASP A 64 6.10 21.41 -44.74
CA ASP A 64 6.06 19.94 -44.81
C ASP A 64 4.63 19.38 -44.77
N THR A 65 3.68 20.14 -44.21
CA THR A 65 2.28 19.71 -44.05
C THR A 65 1.49 19.90 -45.35
N GLU A 66 1.68 21.02 -46.02
CA GLU A 66 0.93 21.36 -47.24
C GLU A 66 1.09 20.33 -48.38
N PRO A 67 2.32 19.90 -48.78
CA PRO A 67 2.48 18.91 -49.84
C PRO A 67 1.82 17.57 -49.49
N ARG A 68 1.82 17.20 -48.21
CA ARG A 68 1.22 15.95 -47.71
C ARG A 68 -0.31 16.00 -47.79
N LEU A 69 -0.91 17.10 -47.38
CA LEU A 69 -2.37 17.28 -47.47
C LEU A 69 -2.83 17.37 -48.93
N LYS A 70 -2.06 18.04 -49.80
CA LYS A 70 -2.30 18.03 -51.25
C LYS A 70 -2.22 16.63 -51.85
N LYS A 71 -1.26 15.80 -51.43
CA LYS A 71 -1.15 14.39 -51.84
C LYS A 71 -2.37 13.55 -51.40
N LEU A 72 -3.00 13.89 -50.27
CA LEU A 72 -4.25 13.27 -49.83
C LEU A 72 -5.49 13.74 -50.61
N GLY A 73 -5.36 14.82 -51.39
CA GLY A 73 -6.45 15.37 -52.20
C GLY A 73 -7.01 16.70 -51.72
N ALA A 74 -6.35 17.41 -50.80
CA ALA A 74 -6.72 18.78 -50.46
C ALA A 74 -6.52 19.72 -51.66
N THR A 75 -7.55 20.46 -52.04
CA THR A 75 -7.50 21.50 -53.08
C THR A 75 -6.84 22.78 -52.58
N GLU A 76 -7.09 23.13 -51.32
CA GLU A 76 -6.41 24.23 -50.64
C GLU A 76 -5.98 23.81 -49.23
N VAL A 77 -4.88 24.38 -48.75
CA VAL A 77 -4.40 24.21 -47.38
C VAL A 77 -4.35 25.61 -46.77
N ILE A 78 -5.04 25.78 -45.64
CA ILE A 78 -5.19 27.07 -44.97
C ILE A 78 -4.63 26.99 -43.55
N GLY A 79 -4.27 28.15 -43.02
CA GLY A 79 -3.83 28.29 -41.64
C GLY A 79 -4.92 28.07 -40.61
N ALA A 80 -4.54 28.19 -39.33
CA ALA A 80 -5.47 28.11 -38.22
C ALA A 80 -6.58 29.16 -38.35
N LEU A 81 -7.82 28.75 -38.07
CA LEU A 81 -8.96 29.66 -38.09
C LEU A 81 -8.92 30.62 -36.90
N SER A 82 -9.39 31.85 -37.12
CA SER A 82 -9.64 32.81 -36.05
C SER A 82 -10.58 32.22 -35.00
N THR A 83 -10.29 32.46 -33.72
CA THR A 83 -11.23 32.22 -32.61
C THR A 83 -12.19 33.38 -32.39
N ASP A 84 -11.93 34.52 -33.03
CA ASP A 84 -12.83 35.66 -33.08
C ASP A 84 -13.73 35.54 -34.31
N SER A 85 -15.04 35.35 -34.06
CA SER A 85 -16.06 35.15 -35.10
C SER A 85 -17.01 36.35 -35.20
N LYS A 86 -17.38 36.73 -36.42
CA LYS A 86 -18.57 37.58 -36.66
C LYS A 86 -19.85 36.78 -36.48
N ALA A 87 -20.98 37.47 -36.33
CA ALA A 87 -22.30 36.86 -36.29
C ALA A 87 -22.63 36.08 -37.59
N LEU A 88 -22.33 36.69 -38.74
CA LEU A 88 -22.36 36.09 -40.07
C LEU A 88 -21.19 36.68 -40.87
N ASP A 89 -20.44 35.83 -41.55
CA ASP A 89 -19.31 36.19 -42.40
C ASP A 89 -19.53 35.63 -43.82
N GLU A 90 -18.63 35.89 -44.76
CA GLU A 90 -18.79 35.41 -46.14
C GLU A 90 -18.99 33.88 -46.22
N GLU A 91 -19.95 33.43 -47.03
CA GLU A 91 -20.22 32.01 -47.23
C GLU A 91 -19.07 31.34 -47.99
N ARG A 92 -18.15 30.73 -47.27
CA ARG A 92 -16.99 30.06 -47.85
C ARG A 92 -17.16 28.55 -47.91
N TRP A 93 -17.80 27.94 -46.92
CA TRP A 93 -17.77 26.49 -46.73
C TRP A 93 -19.07 25.81 -47.15
N GLY A 94 -18.95 24.80 -48.02
CA GLY A 94 -20.06 23.93 -48.43
C GLY A 94 -20.37 22.83 -47.43
N GLY A 95 -19.59 22.72 -46.35
CA GLY A 95 -19.63 21.66 -45.35
C GLY A 95 -18.39 21.76 -44.48
N ALA A 96 -18.42 21.20 -43.27
CA ALA A 96 -17.22 21.13 -42.44
C ALA A 96 -17.14 19.83 -41.63
N ILE A 97 -15.92 19.29 -41.50
CA ILE A 97 -15.57 18.26 -40.53
C ILE A 97 -14.65 18.89 -39.50
N ASP A 98 -15.12 18.97 -38.27
CA ASP A 98 -14.40 19.58 -37.17
C ASP A 98 -13.78 18.54 -36.22
N VAL A 99 -12.45 18.53 -36.17
CA VAL A 99 -11.64 17.63 -35.30
C VAL A 99 -11.00 18.41 -34.15
N VAL A 100 -11.03 19.75 -34.20
CA VAL A 100 -10.44 20.61 -33.16
C VAL A 100 -11.46 20.86 -32.06
N GLY A 101 -12.69 21.24 -32.39
CA GLY A 101 -13.70 21.59 -31.39
C GLY A 101 -13.51 22.97 -30.77
N GLY A 102 -14.44 23.33 -29.91
CA GLY A 102 -14.33 24.50 -29.04
C GLY A 102 -14.37 25.85 -29.77
N PRO A 103 -13.45 26.80 -29.48
CA PRO A 103 -13.51 28.19 -29.94
C PRO A 103 -13.46 28.43 -31.46
N THR A 104 -13.17 27.42 -32.28
CA THR A 104 -13.13 27.55 -33.75
C THR A 104 -14.50 27.34 -34.40
N ILE A 105 -15.40 26.60 -33.75
CA ILE A 105 -16.76 26.31 -34.26
C ILE A 105 -17.56 27.56 -34.61
N PRO A 106 -17.56 28.65 -33.79
CA PRO A 106 -18.29 29.88 -34.12
C PRO A 106 -17.85 30.49 -35.48
N THR A 107 -16.54 30.52 -35.74
CA THR A 107 -15.98 31.03 -37.00
C THR A 107 -16.40 30.15 -38.18
N ILE A 108 -16.31 28.82 -38.03
CA ILE A 108 -16.78 27.86 -39.04
C ILE A 108 -18.25 28.12 -39.35
N ALA A 109 -19.11 28.15 -38.33
CA ALA A 109 -20.55 28.36 -38.47
C ALA A 109 -20.87 29.67 -39.19
N SER A 110 -20.17 30.76 -38.83
CA SER A 110 -20.39 32.07 -39.46
C SER A 110 -20.03 32.11 -40.97
N GLN A 111 -19.24 31.15 -41.47
CA GLN A 111 -18.79 31.06 -42.86
C GLN A 111 -19.45 29.91 -43.65
N MET A 112 -20.33 29.14 -43.03
CA MET A 112 -21.07 28.08 -43.71
C MET A 112 -22.06 28.66 -44.72
N ALA A 113 -22.18 27.98 -45.87
CA ALA A 113 -23.21 28.27 -46.87
C ALA A 113 -24.60 27.83 -46.39
N TYR A 114 -25.63 28.41 -47.00
CA TYR A 114 -27.03 28.11 -46.66
C TYR A 114 -27.33 26.61 -46.66
N GLY A 115 -27.95 26.12 -45.57
CA GLY A 115 -28.43 24.74 -45.39
C GLY A 115 -27.35 23.68 -45.13
N CYS A 116 -26.08 24.08 -45.01
CA CYS A 116 -24.95 23.15 -44.88
C CYS A 116 -24.62 22.77 -43.43
N SER A 117 -23.85 21.70 -43.26
CA SER A 117 -23.63 21.06 -41.95
C SER A 117 -22.16 21.01 -41.52
N ILE A 118 -21.96 21.05 -40.21
CA ILE A 118 -20.69 20.87 -39.51
C ILE A 118 -20.77 19.54 -38.75
N ALA A 119 -19.98 18.54 -39.14
CA ALA A 119 -19.81 17.30 -38.38
C ALA A 119 -18.64 17.47 -37.41
N SER A 120 -18.91 17.61 -36.11
CA SER A 120 -17.88 17.83 -35.07
C SER A 120 -17.66 16.58 -34.21
N CYS A 121 -16.39 16.23 -34.03
CA CYS A 121 -15.92 15.10 -33.23
C CYS A 121 -14.74 15.47 -32.30
N GLY A 122 -14.33 16.74 -32.30
CA GLY A 122 -13.13 17.23 -31.64
C GLY A 122 -13.36 17.88 -30.28
N VAL A 123 -12.39 17.73 -29.38
CA VAL A 123 -12.30 18.49 -28.11
C VAL A 123 -10.90 19.06 -27.85
N ALA A 124 -10.00 18.98 -28.84
CA ALA A 124 -8.61 19.43 -28.73
C ALA A 124 -8.48 20.94 -28.46
N GLY A 125 -9.41 21.75 -28.98
CA GLY A 125 -9.53 23.19 -28.72
C GLY A 125 -10.27 23.54 -27.43
N GLY A 126 -10.73 22.53 -26.68
CA GLY A 126 -11.52 22.68 -25.46
C GLY A 126 -13.03 22.47 -25.69
N PRO A 127 -13.82 22.31 -24.61
CA PRO A 127 -15.23 21.92 -24.70
C PRO A 127 -16.22 23.09 -24.90
N ALA A 128 -15.77 24.34 -24.80
CA ALA A 128 -16.64 25.50 -24.78
C ALA A 128 -16.92 26.07 -26.18
N ILE A 129 -18.19 26.32 -26.50
CA ILE A 129 -18.64 27.01 -27.72
C ILE A 129 -19.38 28.28 -27.31
N LYS A 130 -18.87 29.44 -27.72
CA LYS A 130 -19.53 30.74 -27.53
C LYS A 130 -19.86 31.33 -28.90
N THR A 131 -21.13 31.30 -29.30
CA THR A 131 -21.58 31.76 -30.61
C THR A 131 -22.94 32.48 -30.52
N THR A 132 -23.37 33.09 -31.62
CA THR A 132 -24.72 33.65 -31.77
C THR A 132 -25.62 32.62 -32.47
N VAL A 133 -26.94 32.80 -32.35
CA VAL A 133 -27.91 31.93 -33.03
C VAL A 133 -28.03 32.20 -34.54
N TYR A 134 -27.46 33.31 -35.04
CA TYR A 134 -27.68 33.79 -36.41
C TYR A 134 -27.27 32.82 -37.52
N PRO A 135 -26.11 32.12 -37.49
CA PRO A 135 -25.78 31.12 -38.50
C PRO A 135 -26.83 30.01 -38.61
N PHE A 136 -27.41 29.61 -37.49
CA PHE A 136 -28.36 28.49 -37.42
C PHE A 136 -29.75 28.91 -37.91
N ILE A 137 -30.25 30.08 -37.50
CA ILE A 137 -31.63 30.49 -37.81
C ILE A 137 -31.75 31.23 -39.14
N ILE A 138 -30.69 31.91 -39.60
CA ILE A 138 -30.71 32.68 -40.86
C ILE A 138 -30.22 31.83 -42.02
N ARG A 139 -29.14 31.06 -41.83
CA ARG A 139 -28.56 30.20 -42.87
C ARG A 139 -28.95 28.74 -42.75
N GLY A 140 -29.69 28.33 -41.72
CA GLY A 140 -30.05 26.93 -41.54
C GLY A 140 -28.85 26.00 -41.32
N VAL A 141 -27.74 26.54 -40.80
CA VAL A 141 -26.52 25.76 -40.52
C VAL A 141 -26.82 24.72 -39.45
N LYS A 142 -26.30 23.51 -39.61
CA LYS A 142 -26.48 22.40 -38.64
C LYS A 142 -25.15 22.07 -38.00
N LEU A 143 -25.12 21.97 -36.67
CA LEU A 143 -23.99 21.42 -35.93
C LEU A 143 -24.35 20.00 -35.48
N TYR A 144 -23.66 19.01 -36.05
CA TYR A 144 -23.91 17.60 -35.83
C TYR A 144 -22.76 16.98 -35.03
N GLY A 145 -23.05 16.47 -33.83
CA GLY A 145 -22.06 15.79 -32.99
C GLY A 145 -21.87 14.34 -33.44
N VAL A 146 -20.62 13.92 -33.63
CA VAL A 146 -20.28 12.55 -34.04
C VAL A 146 -19.60 11.82 -32.89
N ASP A 147 -20.31 10.84 -32.32
CA ASP A 147 -19.76 9.90 -31.34
C ASP A 147 -19.31 8.60 -32.03
N SER A 148 -18.08 8.17 -31.74
CA SER A 148 -17.49 6.93 -32.25
C SER A 148 -17.16 5.91 -31.14
N VAL A 149 -17.41 6.26 -29.87
CA VAL A 149 -17.10 5.46 -28.68
C VAL A 149 -18.28 4.61 -28.24
N PHE A 150 -19.47 5.19 -28.06
CA PHE A 150 -20.64 4.48 -27.52
C PHE A 150 -21.73 4.28 -28.58
N ALA A 151 -21.55 3.26 -29.43
CA ALA A 151 -22.54 2.87 -30.44
C ALA A 151 -22.73 1.34 -30.49
N PRO A 152 -23.95 0.77 -30.39
CA PRO A 152 -25.18 1.21 -29.72
C PRO A 152 -25.59 0.22 -28.60
N THR A 153 -25.64 0.63 -27.33
CA THR A 153 -26.17 -0.20 -26.23
C THR A 153 -27.38 0.43 -25.54
N VAL A 154 -28.04 1.41 -26.18
CA VAL A 154 -29.27 2.02 -25.65
C VAL A 154 -30.46 1.45 -26.42
N PRO A 155 -31.24 0.52 -25.82
CA PRO A 155 -32.46 -0.01 -26.44
C PRO A 155 -33.46 1.11 -26.70
N GLY A 156 -34.06 1.14 -27.90
CA GLY A 156 -35.15 2.06 -28.25
C GLY A 156 -34.73 3.42 -28.83
N LEU A 157 -33.43 3.67 -29.04
CA LEU A 157 -32.95 4.90 -29.68
C LEU A 157 -32.80 4.72 -31.20
N GLU A 158 -33.66 5.35 -32.00
CA GLU A 158 -33.51 5.46 -33.46
C GLU A 158 -32.45 6.52 -33.80
N CYS A 159 -31.17 6.22 -33.57
CA CYS A 159 -30.08 7.06 -34.05
C CYS A 159 -29.68 6.62 -35.47
N ALA A 160 -30.05 7.42 -36.48
CA ALA A 160 -29.84 7.12 -37.90
C ALA A 160 -28.38 6.90 -38.32
N LEU A 161 -27.41 7.45 -37.58
CA LEU A 161 -25.98 7.40 -37.93
C LEU A 161 -25.19 6.29 -37.20
N LEU A 162 -25.85 5.51 -36.33
CA LEU A 162 -25.17 4.53 -35.46
C LEU A 162 -25.93 3.19 -35.34
N THR A 163 -26.77 2.85 -36.32
CA THR A 163 -27.30 1.48 -36.43
C THR A 163 -26.15 0.50 -36.72
N LYS A 164 -26.32 -0.77 -36.37
CA LYS A 164 -25.35 -1.84 -36.70
C LYS A 164 -25.00 -1.84 -38.19
N ASP A 165 -25.96 -1.49 -39.04
CA ASP A 165 -25.83 -1.45 -40.49
C ASP A 165 -24.92 -0.31 -40.96
N VAL A 166 -25.06 0.90 -40.38
CA VAL A 166 -24.18 2.04 -40.70
C VAL A 166 -22.73 1.77 -40.27
N ARG A 167 -22.51 1.15 -39.11
CA ARG A 167 -21.17 0.75 -38.67
C ARG A 167 -20.53 -0.22 -39.67
N GLN A 168 -21.28 -1.23 -40.12
CA GLN A 168 -20.79 -2.22 -41.08
C GLN A 168 -20.51 -1.59 -42.45
N GLU A 169 -21.38 -0.70 -42.93
CA GLU A 169 -21.20 0.08 -44.15
C GLU A 169 -19.89 0.89 -44.11
N VAL A 170 -19.71 1.69 -43.05
CA VAL A 170 -18.51 2.52 -42.86
C VAL A 170 -17.23 1.68 -42.83
N TRP A 171 -17.22 0.54 -42.13
CA TRP A 171 -16.06 -0.36 -42.14
C TRP A 171 -15.80 -1.00 -43.49
N THR A 172 -16.87 -1.34 -44.24
CA THR A 172 -16.77 -1.90 -45.59
C THR A 172 -16.15 -0.91 -46.56
N ASP A 173 -16.49 0.38 -46.44
CA ASP A 173 -15.90 1.42 -47.26
C ASP A 173 -14.45 1.73 -46.88
N LEU A 174 -14.14 1.77 -45.58
CA LEU A 174 -12.77 1.95 -45.10
C LEU A 174 -11.84 0.79 -45.51
N ALA A 175 -12.37 -0.42 -45.69
CA ALA A 175 -11.60 -1.57 -46.17
C ALA A 175 -11.11 -1.41 -47.62
N LYS A 176 -11.76 -0.56 -48.42
CA LYS A 176 -11.38 -0.27 -49.82
C LYS A 176 -10.25 0.74 -49.92
N VAL A 177 -9.89 1.43 -48.84
CA VAL A 177 -8.86 2.47 -48.84
C VAL A 177 -7.46 1.84 -48.98
N PRO A 178 -6.68 2.17 -50.02
CA PRO A 178 -5.37 1.57 -50.24
C PRO A 178 -4.40 1.84 -49.08
N THR A 179 -3.70 0.81 -48.63
CA THR A 179 -2.73 0.95 -47.52
C THR A 179 -1.51 1.79 -47.89
N ALA A 180 -1.16 1.83 -49.18
CA ALA A 180 -0.01 2.56 -49.72
C ALA A 180 -0.10 4.09 -49.51
N ILE A 181 -1.30 4.66 -49.45
CA ILE A 181 -1.45 6.11 -49.26
C ILE A 181 -0.91 6.56 -47.89
N TRP A 182 -0.92 5.65 -46.91
CA TRP A 182 -0.52 5.93 -45.53
C TRP A 182 1.00 5.80 -45.30
N GLN A 183 1.77 5.42 -46.32
CA GLN A 183 3.23 5.38 -46.25
C GLN A 183 3.76 6.82 -46.07
N GLY A 184 4.48 7.06 -44.97
CA GLY A 184 4.94 8.40 -44.56
C GLY A 184 3.98 9.18 -43.65
N MET A 185 2.81 8.62 -43.30
CA MET A 185 1.87 9.20 -42.32
C MET A 185 1.74 8.37 -41.04
N ARG A 186 2.50 7.29 -40.94
CA ARG A 186 2.66 6.49 -39.73
C ARG A 186 4.09 6.60 -39.24
N THR A 187 4.25 6.86 -37.95
CA THR A 187 5.51 6.63 -37.24
C THR A 187 5.34 5.33 -36.49
N GLU A 188 6.19 4.35 -36.78
CA GLU A 188 6.18 3.10 -36.06
C GLU A 188 7.12 3.22 -34.87
N VAL A 189 6.64 2.92 -33.66
CA VAL A 189 7.41 2.97 -32.43
C VAL A 189 7.32 1.62 -31.73
N ALA A 190 8.36 1.23 -30.99
CA ALA A 190 8.26 0.08 -30.11
C ALA A 190 7.35 0.40 -28.92
N LEU A 191 6.85 -0.64 -28.24
CA LEU A 191 6.01 -0.48 -27.05
C LEU A 191 6.71 0.32 -25.94
N VAL A 192 8.03 0.16 -25.78
CA VAL A 192 8.84 0.84 -24.76
C VAL A 192 9.02 2.33 -25.04
N ASP A 193 9.04 2.73 -26.31
CA ASP A 193 9.18 4.13 -26.72
C ASP A 193 7.86 4.90 -26.62
N LEU A 194 6.78 4.27 -26.12
CA LEU A 194 5.45 4.86 -26.05
C LEU A 194 5.43 6.15 -25.20
N HIS A 195 6.17 6.20 -24.09
CA HIS A 195 6.25 7.40 -23.26
C HIS A 195 6.94 8.57 -23.99
N GLN A 196 8.03 8.28 -24.70
CA GLN A 196 8.74 9.28 -25.50
C GLN A 196 7.87 9.74 -26.67
N ALA A 197 7.23 8.80 -27.36
CA ALA A 197 6.29 9.12 -28.43
C ALA A 197 5.11 9.96 -27.90
N ALA A 198 4.55 9.64 -26.74
CA ALA A 198 3.49 10.44 -26.11
C ALA A 198 3.97 11.86 -25.77
N SER A 199 5.18 12.00 -25.22
CA SER A 199 5.79 13.29 -24.93
C SER A 199 6.03 14.11 -26.21
N GLN A 200 6.50 13.45 -27.27
CA GLN A 200 6.70 14.08 -28.58
C GLN A 200 5.36 14.43 -29.26
N ILE A 201 4.29 13.67 -29.06
CA ILE A 201 2.93 14.01 -29.52
C ILE A 201 2.44 15.26 -28.79
N LEU A 202 2.55 15.29 -27.46
CA LEU A 202 2.14 16.45 -26.64
C LEU A 202 2.96 17.71 -26.98
N ALA A 203 4.24 17.54 -27.29
CA ALA A 203 5.12 18.61 -27.75
C ALA A 203 4.93 18.96 -29.25
N GLY A 204 3.93 18.40 -29.93
CA GLY A 204 3.63 18.65 -31.35
C GLY A 204 4.75 18.23 -32.32
N SER A 205 5.65 17.35 -31.89
CA SER A 205 6.85 16.91 -32.60
C SER A 205 6.66 15.66 -33.46
N ILE A 206 5.63 14.85 -33.19
CA ILE A 206 5.19 13.76 -34.08
C ILE A 206 3.92 14.17 -34.82
N ARG A 207 3.86 13.87 -36.13
CA ARG A 207 2.71 14.11 -37.00
C ARG A 207 2.12 12.81 -37.53
N GLY A 208 0.82 12.80 -37.80
CA GLY A 208 0.11 11.61 -38.26
C GLY A 208 -0.06 10.59 -37.13
N ARG A 209 -0.02 9.30 -37.46
CA ARG A 209 -0.35 8.24 -36.50
C ARG A 209 0.89 7.58 -35.94
N VAL A 210 0.96 7.44 -34.62
CA VAL A 210 1.92 6.54 -33.99
C VAL A 210 1.33 5.13 -33.95
N VAL A 211 2.02 4.20 -34.60
CA VAL A 211 1.68 2.77 -34.57
C VAL A 211 2.66 2.11 -33.62
N VAL A 212 2.14 1.61 -32.50
CA VAL A 212 2.93 0.79 -31.59
C VAL A 212 3.05 -0.60 -32.20
N ASN A 213 4.25 -0.97 -32.62
CA ASN A 213 4.54 -2.34 -33.02
C ASN A 213 5.13 -3.08 -31.82
N VAL A 214 4.33 -3.98 -31.26
CA VAL A 214 4.70 -4.82 -30.10
C VAL A 214 5.82 -5.82 -30.42
N ASN A 215 6.18 -5.98 -31.69
CA ASN A 215 7.27 -6.83 -32.15
C ASN A 215 8.55 -6.05 -32.50
N LEU A 216 8.51 -4.71 -32.55
CA LEU A 216 9.73 -3.92 -32.75
C LEU A 216 10.57 -3.96 -31.47
N LYS A 217 11.80 -4.45 -31.61
CA LYS A 217 12.81 -4.43 -30.56
C LYS A 217 13.69 -3.20 -30.75
N THR A 218 13.66 -2.22 -29.84
CA THR A 218 14.61 -1.08 -29.83
C THR A 218 15.86 -1.39 -29.00
N PRO A 219 16.95 -0.58 -29.11
CA PRO A 219 18.19 -0.71 -28.31
C PRO A 219 18.00 -0.64 -26.79
N GLN A 220 16.80 -0.32 -26.31
CA GLN A 220 16.46 -0.43 -24.90
C GLN A 220 16.24 -1.88 -24.43
N LEU A 221 15.94 -2.83 -25.33
CA LEU A 221 16.05 -4.25 -24.95
C LEU A 221 17.52 -4.59 -24.66
N THR A 222 18.49 -4.09 -25.43
CA THR A 222 19.91 -4.19 -25.03
C THR A 222 20.29 -3.31 -23.84
N ALA A 223 19.39 -2.48 -23.29
CA ALA A 223 19.64 -1.68 -22.09
C ALA A 223 18.95 -2.27 -20.87
N VAL A 224 17.81 -2.95 -21.01
CA VAL A 224 17.11 -3.75 -20.00
C VAL A 224 17.72 -5.15 -19.90
N GLU A 225 18.11 -5.77 -21.01
CA GLU A 225 18.96 -6.97 -21.02
C GLU A 225 20.35 -6.62 -20.50
N LYS A 226 20.84 -5.38 -20.71
CA LYS A 226 22.08 -4.89 -20.07
C LYS A 226 21.87 -4.39 -18.65
N GLU A 227 20.70 -3.91 -18.24
CA GLU A 227 20.37 -3.61 -16.84
C GLU A 227 20.11 -4.91 -16.08
N GLU A 228 19.54 -5.94 -16.71
CA GLU A 228 19.39 -7.28 -16.18
C GLU A 228 20.73 -8.01 -16.20
N GLU A 229 21.59 -7.87 -17.22
CA GLU A 229 22.97 -8.36 -17.21
C GLU A 229 23.85 -7.58 -16.22
N ASP A 230 23.68 -6.25 -16.08
CA ASP A 230 24.39 -5.42 -15.11
C ASP A 230 23.85 -5.66 -13.70
N LEU A 231 22.56 -5.94 -13.52
CA LEU A 231 21.95 -6.33 -12.24
C LEU A 231 22.29 -7.77 -11.91
N GLU A 232 22.36 -8.69 -12.87
CA GLU A 232 22.85 -10.06 -12.66
C GLU A 232 24.37 -10.08 -12.45
N ALA A 233 25.13 -9.20 -13.09
CA ALA A 233 26.54 -9.00 -12.82
C ALA A 233 26.77 -8.33 -11.47
N LEU A 234 25.92 -7.37 -11.06
CA LEU A 234 25.93 -6.74 -9.74
C LEU A 234 25.51 -7.74 -8.66
N LYS A 235 24.45 -8.52 -8.88
CA LYS A 235 24.02 -9.64 -8.04
C LYS A 235 25.13 -10.65 -7.92
N LYS A 236 25.76 -11.07 -9.03
CA LYS A 236 26.89 -12.00 -9.04
C LYS A 236 28.09 -11.43 -8.29
N LYS A 237 28.46 -10.16 -8.52
CA LYS A 237 29.54 -9.46 -7.81
C LYS A 237 29.23 -9.31 -6.32
N CYS A 238 28.00 -9.03 -5.95
CA CYS A 238 27.54 -8.97 -4.57
C CYS A 238 27.48 -10.36 -3.94
N LEU A 239 27.08 -11.40 -4.66
CA LEU A 239 27.13 -12.80 -4.21
C LEU A 239 28.57 -13.26 -4.04
N GLU A 240 29.48 -12.90 -4.94
CA GLU A 240 30.92 -13.11 -4.82
C GLU A 240 31.50 -12.33 -3.64
N LEU A 241 31.06 -11.08 -3.43
CA LEU A 241 31.45 -10.28 -2.27
C LEU A 241 30.91 -10.88 -0.98
N ARG A 242 29.65 -11.35 -0.95
CA ARG A 242 29.04 -12.09 0.17
C ARG A 242 29.88 -13.33 0.48
N LYS A 243 30.20 -14.15 -0.52
CA LYS A 243 31.08 -15.33 -0.38
C LYS A 243 32.47 -14.93 0.11
N SER A 244 33.07 -13.88 -0.43
CA SER A 244 34.41 -13.42 -0.05
C SER A 244 34.46 -12.87 1.37
N LEU A 245 33.43 -12.14 1.81
CA LEU A 245 33.36 -11.58 3.15
C LEU A 245 33.18 -12.70 4.17
N THR A 246 32.25 -13.60 3.93
CA THR A 246 31.93 -14.73 4.83
C THR A 246 33.00 -15.82 4.87
N ALA A 247 33.85 -15.94 3.85
CA ALA A 247 34.93 -16.95 3.81
C ALA A 247 36.12 -16.65 4.72
N LYS A 248 36.36 -15.38 5.09
CA LYS A 248 37.50 -14.99 5.96
C LYS A 248 37.11 -14.93 7.44
N SER A 249 36.02 -14.25 7.74
CA SER A 249 35.48 -14.06 9.08
C SER A 249 34.02 -13.62 8.95
N LYS A 250 33.17 -14.00 9.90
CA LYS A 250 31.81 -13.46 9.97
C LYS A 250 31.78 -12.01 10.47
N ILE A 251 32.84 -11.55 11.13
CA ILE A 251 32.90 -10.23 11.75
C ILE A 251 33.33 -9.22 10.69
N VAL A 252 32.46 -8.26 10.40
CA VAL A 252 32.67 -7.25 9.35
C VAL A 252 32.25 -5.86 9.84
N SER A 253 32.68 -4.81 9.13
CA SER A 253 32.19 -3.46 9.41
C SER A 253 30.74 -3.29 8.93
N ALA A 254 30.01 -2.33 9.51
CA ALA A 254 28.65 -2.00 9.08
C ALA A 254 28.60 -1.59 7.59
N ASP A 255 29.58 -0.80 7.13
CA ASP A 255 29.70 -0.38 5.73
C ASP A 255 29.93 -1.60 4.80
N GLN A 256 30.75 -2.57 5.22
CA GLN A 256 30.95 -3.82 4.45
C GLN A 256 29.67 -4.65 4.40
N ALA A 257 29.01 -4.88 5.53
CA ALA A 257 27.76 -5.64 5.57
C ALA A 257 26.69 -4.99 4.69
N MET A 258 26.45 -3.69 4.88
CA MET A 258 25.42 -2.95 4.14
C MET A 258 25.75 -2.78 2.67
N SER A 259 27.01 -2.94 2.23
CA SER A 259 27.37 -2.98 0.80
C SER A 259 26.83 -4.21 0.05
N THR A 260 26.34 -5.22 0.78
CA THR A 260 25.84 -6.47 0.19
C THR A 260 24.33 -6.51 0.01
N ILE A 261 23.60 -5.49 0.46
CA ILE A 261 22.15 -5.35 0.24
C ILE A 261 21.91 -4.89 -1.19
N LEU A 262 20.95 -5.52 -1.87
CA LEU A 262 20.67 -5.32 -3.28
C LEU A 262 19.39 -4.49 -3.49
N ASP A 263 19.29 -3.90 -4.67
CA ASP A 263 18.01 -3.36 -5.14
C ASP A 263 16.99 -4.49 -5.22
N GLY A 264 15.76 -4.24 -4.77
CA GLY A 264 14.69 -5.26 -4.80
C GLY A 264 14.76 -6.31 -3.68
N ASP A 265 15.72 -6.25 -2.76
CA ASP A 265 15.75 -7.19 -1.63
C ASP A 265 14.49 -7.05 -0.76
N CYS A 266 13.98 -8.19 -0.28
CA CYS A 266 12.90 -8.25 0.70
C CYS A 266 13.52 -8.32 2.10
N VAL A 267 13.43 -7.20 2.81
CA VAL A 267 14.10 -6.96 4.09
C VAL A 267 13.13 -7.12 5.25
N THR A 268 13.56 -7.88 6.26
CA THR A 268 12.93 -7.89 7.58
C THR A 268 13.94 -7.41 8.63
N SER A 269 13.45 -6.79 9.69
CA SER A 269 14.31 -6.29 10.77
C SER A 269 13.82 -6.77 12.14
N ALA A 270 14.75 -6.94 13.08
CA ALA A 270 14.40 -7.12 14.48
C ALA A 270 13.81 -5.82 15.07
N GLY A 271 13.11 -5.99 16.18
CA GLY A 271 12.70 -4.93 17.08
C GLY A 271 11.19 -4.70 17.17
N PHE A 272 10.81 -3.94 18.19
CA PHE A 272 9.42 -3.73 18.56
C PHE A 272 9.26 -2.33 19.15
N VAL A 273 8.51 -1.46 18.46
CA VAL A 273 8.28 -0.06 18.82
C VAL A 273 9.60 0.72 18.93
N ALA A 274 10.22 0.82 20.10
CA ALA A 274 11.49 1.52 20.30
C ALA A 274 12.55 0.62 20.94
N THR A 275 12.33 -0.70 20.90
CA THR A 275 13.17 -1.72 21.53
C THR A 275 13.87 -2.60 20.50
N MET A 276 15.10 -2.99 20.81
CA MET A 276 16.04 -3.73 19.96
C MET A 276 16.33 -3.11 18.58
N PRO A 277 16.68 -1.81 18.49
CA PRO A 277 17.00 -1.17 17.23
C PRO A 277 18.33 -1.64 16.63
N CYS A 278 18.38 -1.74 15.31
CA CYS A 278 19.56 -2.10 14.52
C CYS A 278 20.30 -0.86 13.97
N ASP A 279 20.49 0.18 14.80
CA ASP A 279 20.91 1.51 14.33
C ASP A 279 22.23 1.53 13.56
N ALA A 280 23.24 0.73 13.94
CA ALA A 280 24.51 0.74 13.19
C ALA A 280 24.31 0.21 11.76
N LEU A 281 23.44 -0.78 11.58
CA LEU A 281 23.10 -1.31 10.26
C LEU A 281 22.28 -0.30 9.46
N ILE A 282 21.24 0.27 10.07
CA ILE A 282 20.35 1.22 9.40
C ILE A 282 21.10 2.50 9.00
N SER A 283 21.94 3.05 9.90
CA SER A 283 22.78 4.21 9.61
C SER A 283 23.79 3.95 8.50
N ALA A 284 24.44 2.79 8.49
CA ALA A 284 25.36 2.42 7.42
C ALA A 284 24.63 2.24 6.06
N LEU A 285 23.43 1.67 6.07
CA LEU A 285 22.61 1.53 4.87
C LEU A 285 22.19 2.89 4.33
N ARG A 286 21.74 3.80 5.21
CA ARG A 286 21.43 5.20 4.88
C ARG A 286 22.61 5.90 4.24
N LYS A 287 23.77 5.86 4.89
CA LYS A 287 25.01 6.47 4.41
C LYS A 287 25.40 5.94 3.03
N ARG A 288 25.24 4.63 2.79
CA ARG A 288 25.47 4.01 1.47
C ARG A 288 24.51 4.59 0.42
N TYR A 289 23.23 4.68 0.73
CA TYR A 289 22.22 5.23 -0.18
C TYR A 289 22.48 6.69 -0.50
N ASP A 290 22.82 7.52 0.48
CA ASP A 290 23.14 8.94 0.24
C ASP A 290 24.34 9.11 -0.68
N LYS A 291 25.33 8.19 -0.58
CA LYS A 291 26.53 8.22 -1.42
C LYS A 291 26.30 7.68 -2.83
N THR A 292 25.46 6.66 -2.98
CA THR A 292 25.40 5.85 -4.22
C THR A 292 24.06 5.89 -4.92
N GLY A 293 23.00 6.34 -4.26
CA GLY A 293 21.62 6.16 -4.70
C GLY A 293 21.11 4.71 -4.59
N HIS A 294 21.84 3.81 -3.91
CA HIS A 294 21.48 2.39 -3.77
C HIS A 294 21.66 1.90 -2.31
N PRO A 295 20.83 0.94 -1.84
CA PRO A 295 19.85 0.20 -2.63
C PRO A 295 18.52 0.94 -2.84
N ARG A 296 17.78 0.54 -3.87
CA ARG A 296 16.43 1.03 -4.21
C ARG A 296 15.42 -0.11 -4.29
N ASN A 297 14.15 0.26 -4.27
CA ASN A 297 13.03 -0.66 -4.46
C ASN A 297 13.00 -1.82 -3.44
N LEU A 298 13.42 -1.57 -2.20
CA LEU A 298 13.34 -2.56 -1.14
C LEU A 298 11.86 -2.89 -0.85
N GLU A 299 11.57 -4.19 -0.68
CA GLU A 299 10.34 -4.62 -0.04
C GLU A 299 10.61 -4.80 1.46
N MET A 300 9.68 -4.40 2.31
CA MET A 300 9.80 -4.61 3.75
C MET A 300 8.68 -5.47 4.30
N VAL A 301 9.02 -6.43 5.15
CA VAL A 301 8.05 -7.23 5.91
C VAL A 301 8.41 -7.24 7.38
N PHE A 302 7.55 -6.65 8.21
CA PHE A 302 7.79 -6.56 9.65
C PHE A 302 6.47 -6.54 10.43
N PRO A 303 6.38 -7.23 11.58
CA PRO A 303 5.19 -7.14 12.42
C PRO A 303 5.01 -5.72 12.98
N ILE A 304 6.08 -5.10 13.49
CA ILE A 304 6.08 -3.74 14.05
C ILE A 304 7.35 -3.02 13.59
N ILE A 305 7.25 -1.75 13.18
CA ILE A 305 8.44 -0.96 12.85
C ILE A 305 9.14 -0.44 14.11
N VAL A 306 10.46 -0.23 14.02
CA VAL A 306 11.25 0.34 15.12
C VAL A 306 11.55 1.82 14.86
N GLY A 307 11.30 2.69 15.85
CA GLY A 307 11.56 4.13 15.80
C GLY A 307 11.27 4.84 17.12
N ASP A 308 11.47 6.15 17.16
CA ASP A 308 11.26 7.02 18.34
C ASP A 308 10.31 8.21 18.08
N ARG A 309 9.75 8.31 16.86
CA ARG A 309 9.02 9.48 16.33
C ARG A 309 9.88 10.71 16.02
N GLU A 310 11.18 10.64 16.22
CA GLU A 310 12.14 11.74 15.99
C GLU A 310 13.11 11.44 14.84
N GLY A 311 12.94 10.31 14.15
CA GLY A 311 13.70 9.94 12.95
C GLY A 311 14.73 8.83 13.15
N ARG A 312 14.81 8.20 14.33
CA ARG A 312 15.70 7.05 14.59
C ARG A 312 15.06 5.72 14.21
N GLY A 313 15.82 4.63 14.35
CA GLY A 313 15.39 3.28 14.05
C GLY A 313 15.34 3.06 12.55
N THR A 314 14.21 2.60 12.05
CA THR A 314 14.04 2.17 10.65
C THR A 314 13.70 3.34 9.73
N GLU A 315 13.33 4.49 10.28
CA GLU A 315 12.90 5.65 9.51
C GLU A 315 13.91 6.15 8.44
N PRO A 316 15.24 6.13 8.67
CA PRO A 316 16.22 6.60 7.69
C PRO A 316 16.18 5.87 6.33
N ILE A 317 15.76 4.60 6.30
CA ILE A 317 15.73 3.80 5.05
C ILE A 317 14.45 3.98 4.25
N THR A 318 13.47 4.76 4.74
CA THR A 318 12.19 5.04 4.05
C THR A 318 12.35 5.37 2.56
N PRO A 319 13.32 6.20 2.09
CA PRO A 319 13.45 6.52 0.67
C PRO A 319 13.86 5.35 -0.23
N MET A 320 14.35 4.25 0.35
CA MET A 320 14.79 3.05 -0.36
C MET A 320 13.63 2.06 -0.60
N VAL A 321 12.52 2.23 0.12
CA VAL A 321 11.42 1.27 0.19
C VAL A 321 10.39 1.57 -0.89
N SER A 322 10.04 0.56 -1.69
CA SER A 322 8.96 0.65 -2.68
C SER A 322 7.69 -0.05 -2.20
N LYS A 323 7.81 -1.06 -1.34
CA LYS A 323 6.68 -1.85 -0.86
C LYS A 323 6.84 -2.28 0.60
N ALA A 324 5.73 -2.35 1.35
CA ALA A 324 5.74 -2.79 2.73
C ALA A 324 4.51 -3.64 3.11
N ILE A 325 4.74 -4.70 3.87
CA ILE A 325 3.72 -5.42 4.64
C ILE A 325 4.05 -5.20 6.12
N PHE A 326 3.15 -4.54 6.84
CA PHE A 326 3.39 -4.11 8.22
C PHE A 326 2.21 -4.32 9.14
N GLY A 327 2.43 -4.44 10.45
CA GLY A 327 1.37 -4.43 11.46
C GLY A 327 1.15 -3.04 12.07
N TRP A 328 2.22 -2.28 12.33
CA TRP A 328 2.12 -0.94 12.91
C TRP A 328 3.36 -0.07 12.60
N THR A 329 3.16 1.23 12.37
CA THR A 329 4.21 2.16 11.92
C THR A 329 4.27 3.53 12.62
N ASP A 330 3.46 3.78 13.66
CA ASP A 330 3.29 5.13 14.23
C ASP A 330 4.57 5.75 14.85
N VAL A 331 5.58 4.94 15.17
CA VAL A 331 6.91 5.41 15.63
C VAL A 331 7.83 5.92 14.53
N CYS A 332 7.44 5.77 13.25
CA CYS A 332 8.18 6.30 12.11
C CYS A 332 7.27 7.19 11.24
N PRO A 333 7.10 8.48 11.60
CA PRO A 333 6.18 9.39 10.91
C PRO A 333 6.48 9.57 9.42
N ALA A 334 7.74 9.68 9.00
CA ALA A 334 8.11 9.82 7.59
C ALA A 334 7.75 8.56 6.78
N PHE A 335 7.94 7.37 7.37
CA PHE A 335 7.52 6.11 6.76
C PHE A 335 5.99 6.06 6.59
N THR A 336 5.25 6.37 7.65
CA THR A 336 3.78 6.42 7.63
C THR A 336 3.27 7.43 6.59
N ASN A 337 3.90 8.61 6.50
CA ASN A 337 3.56 9.61 5.48
C ASN A 337 3.88 9.14 4.04
N ALA A 338 4.95 8.38 3.84
CA ALA A 338 5.28 7.79 2.55
C ALA A 338 4.23 6.74 2.12
N VAL A 339 3.72 5.93 3.07
CA VAL A 339 2.58 5.03 2.85
C VAL A 339 1.32 5.81 2.47
N LEU A 340 0.95 6.83 3.25
CA LEU A 340 -0.27 7.62 3.03
C LEU A 340 -0.26 8.40 1.71
N SER A 341 0.90 8.94 1.32
CA SER A 341 1.06 9.65 0.05
C SER A 341 1.14 8.73 -1.17
N GLY A 342 1.14 7.40 -0.97
CA GLY A 342 1.27 6.42 -2.04
C GLY A 342 2.69 6.28 -2.59
N LYS A 343 3.72 6.81 -1.92
CA LYS A 343 5.12 6.60 -2.33
C LYS A 343 5.57 5.16 -2.09
N ILE A 344 4.95 4.46 -1.14
CA ILE A 344 5.19 3.06 -0.80
C ILE A 344 3.90 2.27 -1.06
N GLU A 345 3.96 1.22 -1.88
CA GLU A 345 2.89 0.22 -1.97
C GLU A 345 2.77 -0.50 -0.62
N ALA A 346 1.59 -0.54 -0.01
CA ALA A 346 1.50 -0.82 1.41
C ALA A 346 0.29 -1.65 1.81
N TYR A 347 0.57 -2.70 2.59
CA TYR A 347 -0.42 -3.59 3.20
C TYR A 347 -0.27 -3.54 4.70
N ASN A 348 -1.34 -3.23 5.41
CA ASN A 348 -1.41 -3.41 6.84
C ASN A 348 -2.19 -4.68 7.16
N LEU A 349 -1.54 -5.64 7.81
CA LEU A 349 -2.16 -6.88 8.23
C LEU A 349 -2.00 -7.02 9.76
N PRO A 350 -2.78 -7.88 10.43
CA PRO A 350 -2.59 -8.12 11.85
C PRO A 350 -1.17 -8.60 12.14
N MET A 351 -0.55 -8.04 13.18
CA MET A 351 0.86 -8.27 13.50
C MET A 351 1.16 -9.75 13.70
N GLY A 352 0.29 -10.47 14.41
CA GLY A 352 0.49 -11.89 14.67
C GLY A 352 0.46 -12.73 13.40
N GLN A 353 -0.40 -12.35 12.45
CA GLN A 353 -0.43 -12.98 11.13
C GLN A 353 0.85 -12.70 10.34
N ILE A 354 1.44 -11.52 10.44
CA ILE A 354 2.74 -11.24 9.82
C ILE A 354 3.86 -12.08 10.46
N SER A 355 3.87 -12.22 11.79
CA SER A 355 4.78 -13.12 12.50
C SER A 355 4.65 -14.58 12.03
N HIS A 356 3.41 -15.06 11.81
CA HIS A 356 3.14 -16.38 11.27
C HIS A 356 3.50 -16.52 9.78
N MET A 357 3.39 -15.45 8.98
CA MET A 357 3.89 -15.40 7.61
C MET A 357 5.42 -15.56 7.58
N ILE A 358 6.14 -14.86 8.47
CA ILE A 358 7.60 -15.00 8.62
C ILE A 358 7.96 -16.43 9.03
N ARG A 359 7.23 -17.03 9.99
CA ARG A 359 7.40 -18.43 10.38
C ARG A 359 7.13 -19.40 9.22
N SER A 360 6.14 -19.12 8.39
CA SER A 360 5.82 -19.91 7.18
C SER A 360 6.92 -19.79 6.12
N SER A 361 7.54 -18.62 6.00
CA SER A 361 8.74 -18.45 5.16
C SER A 361 9.92 -19.26 5.71
N ALA A 362 10.09 -19.25 7.04
CA ALA A 362 11.13 -20.00 7.73
C ALA A 362 11.01 -21.52 7.58
N ASN A 363 9.80 -22.07 7.63
CA ASN A 363 9.58 -23.52 7.50
C ASN A 363 9.36 -23.99 6.04
N GLY A 364 9.39 -23.08 5.06
CA GLY A 364 9.28 -23.40 3.64
C GLY A 364 7.88 -23.77 3.16
N VAL A 365 6.82 -23.40 3.89
CA VAL A 365 5.43 -23.61 3.45
C VAL A 365 4.89 -22.38 2.71
N PRO A 366 3.87 -22.54 1.83
CA PRO A 366 3.35 -21.43 1.03
C PRO A 366 2.73 -20.27 1.81
N GLY A 367 2.37 -20.49 3.08
CA GLY A 367 1.63 -19.56 3.93
C GLY A 367 0.83 -20.31 5.00
N HIS A 368 -0.02 -19.60 5.72
CA HIS A 368 -0.89 -20.17 6.75
C HIS A 368 -2.33 -19.67 6.62
N LEU A 369 -3.25 -20.36 7.28
CA LEU A 369 -4.67 -20.02 7.32
C LEU A 369 -5.02 -19.48 8.71
N SER A 370 -5.86 -18.44 8.75
CA SER A 370 -6.34 -17.87 10.01
C SER A 370 -7.71 -17.21 9.84
N LYS A 371 -8.51 -17.23 10.90
CA LYS A 371 -9.76 -16.46 10.98
C LYS A 371 -9.52 -15.01 11.38
N VAL A 372 -8.37 -14.72 11.98
CA VAL A 372 -7.99 -13.35 12.36
C VAL A 372 -7.99 -12.49 11.12
N GLY A 373 -8.71 -11.37 11.16
CA GLY A 373 -8.83 -10.44 10.05
C GLY A 373 -10.12 -10.58 9.22
N LEU A 374 -10.87 -11.68 9.34
CA LEU A 374 -12.18 -11.81 8.68
C LEU A 374 -13.12 -10.67 9.10
N HIS A 375 -13.89 -10.16 8.14
CA HIS A 375 -14.81 -9.03 8.32
C HIS A 375 -14.15 -7.70 8.74
N THR A 376 -12.82 -7.62 8.74
CA THR A 376 -12.07 -6.38 8.97
C THR A 376 -11.54 -5.82 7.64
N PHE A 377 -10.81 -4.71 7.67
CA PHE A 377 -10.10 -4.18 6.50
C PHE A 377 -9.00 -5.13 5.96
N ALA A 378 -8.54 -6.10 6.76
CA ALA A 378 -7.58 -7.13 6.33
C ALA A 378 -8.26 -8.24 5.50
N ASP A 379 -9.59 -8.36 5.57
CA ASP A 379 -10.35 -9.29 4.74
C ASP A 379 -10.24 -8.86 3.26
N PRO A 380 -9.91 -9.78 2.32
CA PRO A 380 -9.82 -9.47 0.89
C PRO A 380 -11.08 -8.78 0.32
N ARG A 381 -12.26 -9.09 0.86
CA ARG A 381 -13.55 -8.50 0.44
C ARG A 381 -13.67 -7.02 0.84
N ASN A 382 -12.88 -6.61 1.82
CA ASN A 382 -12.86 -5.29 2.45
C ASN A 382 -11.56 -4.53 2.18
N GLY A 383 -10.79 -4.93 1.17
CA GLY A 383 -9.57 -4.27 0.74
C GLY A 383 -8.28 -5.04 1.00
N GLY A 384 -8.31 -6.14 1.76
CA GLY A 384 -7.14 -7.03 1.92
C GLY A 384 -5.92 -6.36 2.54
N GLY A 385 -6.13 -5.37 3.41
CA GLY A 385 -5.07 -4.63 4.09
C GLY A 385 -4.47 -3.46 3.30
N LYS A 386 -4.89 -3.22 2.05
CA LYS A 386 -4.34 -2.14 1.19
C LYS A 386 -4.47 -0.77 1.86
N ARG A 387 -3.41 0.04 1.85
CA ARG A 387 -3.37 1.33 2.57
C ARG A 387 -3.41 2.58 1.70
N ASN A 388 -3.26 2.46 0.39
CA ASN A 388 -3.36 3.58 -0.53
C ASN A 388 -3.87 3.12 -1.91
N LYS A 389 -4.27 4.09 -2.75
CA LYS A 389 -4.85 3.82 -4.08
C LYS A 389 -3.88 3.18 -5.08
N GLN A 390 -2.57 3.29 -4.85
CA GLN A 390 -1.56 2.69 -5.71
C GLN A 390 -1.40 1.19 -5.42
N THR A 391 -1.76 0.77 -4.21
CA THR A 391 -1.76 -0.63 -3.78
C THR A 391 -2.99 -1.33 -4.36
N THR A 392 -2.79 -2.15 -5.39
CA THR A 392 -3.89 -2.76 -6.15
C THR A 392 -3.93 -4.28 -6.09
N LYS A 393 -2.76 -4.93 -5.98
CA LYS A 393 -2.64 -6.40 -5.97
C LYS A 393 -3.18 -6.98 -4.67
N ASP A 394 -3.82 -8.13 -4.74
CA ASP A 394 -4.23 -8.88 -3.54
C ASP A 394 -3.05 -9.66 -2.98
N VAL A 395 -2.84 -9.57 -1.67
CA VAL A 395 -1.79 -10.32 -0.95
C VAL A 395 -2.36 -11.36 0.00
N VAL A 396 -3.68 -11.41 0.16
CA VAL A 396 -4.41 -12.36 0.99
C VAL A 396 -5.63 -12.83 0.22
N LYS A 397 -6.12 -14.04 0.50
CA LYS A 397 -7.31 -14.60 -0.17
C LYS A 397 -8.19 -15.34 0.82
N ILE A 398 -9.49 -15.39 0.54
CA ILE A 398 -10.40 -16.27 1.28
C ILE A 398 -10.16 -17.71 0.82
N GLN A 399 -10.16 -18.63 1.77
CA GLN A 399 -10.07 -20.06 1.57
C GLN A 399 -11.13 -20.74 2.43
N GLU A 400 -11.96 -21.56 1.82
CA GLU A 400 -12.89 -22.43 2.54
C GLU A 400 -12.21 -23.76 2.87
N LEU A 401 -12.49 -24.26 4.07
CA LEU A 401 -12.08 -25.59 4.52
C LEU A 401 -13.25 -26.31 5.22
N GLU A 402 -13.27 -27.64 5.05
CA GLU A 402 -14.15 -28.56 5.77
C GLU A 402 -13.52 -28.96 7.12
N GLY A 403 -14.31 -28.99 8.20
CA GLY A 403 -13.88 -29.51 9.50
C GLY A 403 -14.19 -28.63 10.72
N GLU A 404 -14.08 -29.23 11.91
CA GLU A 404 -14.25 -28.53 13.20
C GLU A 404 -13.01 -27.71 13.60
N ASP A 405 -13.25 -26.64 14.34
CA ASP A 405 -12.18 -25.78 14.84
C ASP A 405 -11.49 -26.44 16.05
N CYS A 406 -10.15 -26.33 16.11
CA CYS A 406 -9.39 -26.71 17.30
C CYS A 406 -9.44 -25.64 18.39
N SER A 407 -9.90 -24.42 18.07
CA SER A 407 -10.22 -23.41 19.07
C SER A 407 -11.41 -23.90 19.88
N GLY A 408 -11.22 -24.08 21.20
CA GLY A 408 -12.29 -24.51 22.08
C GLY A 408 -13.49 -23.56 22.01
N PRO A 409 -14.70 -24.01 22.37
CA PRO A 409 -15.86 -23.13 22.42
C PRO A 409 -15.56 -21.92 23.31
N ALA A 410 -16.10 -20.76 22.94
CA ALA A 410 -16.14 -19.60 23.82
C ALA A 410 -16.70 -20.05 25.17
N TRP A 411 -15.88 -19.94 26.22
CA TRP A 411 -16.23 -20.44 27.54
C TRP A 411 -17.51 -19.76 28.05
N HIS A 412 -18.60 -20.54 28.19
CA HIS A 412 -19.83 -20.11 28.85
C HIS A 412 -19.78 -20.54 30.33
N PRO A 413 -20.13 -19.68 31.30
CA PRO A 413 -20.09 -20.01 32.73
C PRO A 413 -20.93 -21.24 33.12
N GLU A 414 -21.93 -21.58 32.30
CA GLU A 414 -22.87 -22.69 32.52
C GLU A 414 -22.48 -23.97 31.77
N GLN A 415 -21.49 -23.93 30.86
CA GLN A 415 -21.01 -25.14 30.19
C GLN A 415 -20.01 -25.87 31.10
N LYS A 416 -20.43 -27.02 31.64
CA LYS A 416 -19.51 -27.97 32.28
C LYS A 416 -18.43 -28.34 31.24
N PRO A 417 -17.13 -28.32 31.59
CA PRO A 417 -16.11 -28.88 30.72
C PRO A 417 -16.48 -30.35 30.48
N THR A 418 -16.77 -30.68 29.23
CA THR A 418 -16.93 -32.08 28.85
C THR A 418 -15.56 -32.71 28.99
N ASN A 419 -15.39 -33.58 29.99
CA ASN A 419 -14.23 -34.46 30.14
C ASN A 419 -14.18 -35.54 29.03
N ALA A 420 -14.74 -35.26 27.85
CA ALA A 420 -14.51 -36.06 26.67
C ALA A 420 -13.12 -35.69 26.16
N LEU A 421 -12.09 -36.31 26.75
CA LEU A 421 -10.89 -36.60 25.98
C LEU A 421 -11.39 -37.21 24.66
N GLY A 422 -11.14 -36.54 23.54
CA GLY A 422 -11.35 -37.14 22.23
C GLY A 422 -10.73 -38.54 22.22
N PRO A 423 -11.28 -39.50 21.47
CA PRO A 423 -10.81 -40.88 21.52
C PRO A 423 -9.29 -40.91 21.34
N SER A 424 -8.60 -41.63 22.23
CA SER A 424 -7.16 -41.85 22.11
C SER A 424 -6.87 -42.41 20.72
N TRP A 425 -5.80 -41.94 20.07
CA TRP A 425 -5.35 -42.39 18.74
C TRP A 425 -5.23 -43.93 18.61
N SER A 426 -5.12 -44.66 19.72
CA SER A 426 -5.08 -46.12 19.80
C SER A 426 -6.42 -46.84 19.57
N ASN A 427 -7.56 -46.13 19.57
CA ASN A 427 -8.91 -46.74 19.47
C ASN A 427 -9.72 -46.28 18.23
N MET A 428 -9.07 -45.77 17.18
CA MET A 428 -9.76 -45.49 15.91
C MET A 428 -9.96 -46.78 15.10
N SER A 429 -10.91 -47.64 15.50
CA SER A 429 -11.60 -48.50 14.52
C SER A 429 -12.47 -47.59 13.67
N ALA A 430 -12.47 -47.74 12.34
CA ALA A 430 -13.21 -46.92 11.36
C ALA A 430 -14.52 -46.36 11.93
N VAL A 431 -14.45 -45.16 12.50
CA VAL A 431 -15.61 -44.39 12.93
C VAL A 431 -16.05 -43.68 11.67
N GLU A 432 -17.31 -43.88 11.26
CA GLU A 432 -17.95 -43.01 10.29
C GLU A 432 -17.69 -41.57 10.74
N LEU A 433 -16.94 -40.81 9.94
CA LEU A 433 -16.67 -39.42 10.22
C LEU A 433 -18.05 -38.75 10.40
N PRO A 434 -18.35 -38.12 11.56
CA PRO A 434 -19.58 -37.37 11.70
C PRO A 434 -19.65 -36.36 10.55
N GLU A 435 -20.86 -36.09 10.03
CA GLU A 435 -21.07 -35.03 9.03
C GLU A 435 -20.32 -33.77 9.48
N LEU A 436 -19.24 -33.43 8.76
CA LEU A 436 -18.45 -32.25 9.08
C LEU A 436 -19.38 -31.04 8.90
N PRO A 437 -19.49 -30.14 9.89
CA PRO A 437 -20.34 -28.96 9.75
C PRO A 437 -19.86 -28.07 8.57
N GLU A 438 -20.78 -27.23 8.09
CA GLU A 438 -20.65 -26.28 6.97
C GLU A 438 -19.23 -25.72 6.74
N ASN A 439 -18.84 -25.55 5.47
CA ASN A 439 -17.60 -24.89 5.04
C ASN A 439 -17.32 -23.64 5.88
N ARG A 440 -16.13 -23.56 6.48
CA ARG A 440 -15.71 -22.39 7.25
C ARG A 440 -14.69 -21.57 6.45
N GLU A 441 -14.89 -20.26 6.46
CA GLU A 441 -13.98 -19.32 5.81
C GLU A 441 -12.74 -19.06 6.67
N TYR A 442 -11.59 -18.98 6.00
CA TYR A 442 -10.31 -18.54 6.54
C TYR A 442 -9.68 -17.53 5.58
N ILE A 443 -8.81 -16.67 6.09
CA ILE A 443 -7.89 -15.89 5.26
C ILE A 443 -6.59 -16.71 5.12
N PHE A 444 -6.16 -16.92 3.88
CA PHE A 444 -4.83 -17.40 3.56
C PHE A 444 -3.85 -16.22 3.51
N TYR A 445 -2.85 -16.29 4.37
CA TYR A 445 -1.73 -15.37 4.49
C TYR A 445 -0.48 -16.00 3.85
N PRO A 446 -0.06 -15.57 2.65
CA PRO A 446 1.08 -16.15 1.95
C PRO A 446 2.41 -15.85 2.65
N ALA A 447 3.33 -16.80 2.60
CA ALA A 447 4.69 -16.60 3.10
C ALA A 447 5.47 -15.63 2.17
N PRO A 448 6.09 -14.55 2.71
CA PRO A 448 6.95 -13.68 1.94
C PRO A 448 8.29 -14.36 1.63
N LYS A 449 8.93 -14.00 0.52
CA LYS A 449 10.29 -14.43 0.20
C LYS A 449 11.31 -13.45 0.79
N ILE A 450 11.56 -13.57 2.09
CA ILE A 450 12.53 -12.72 2.80
C ILE A 450 13.94 -13.07 2.32
N THR A 451 14.67 -12.10 1.80
CA THR A 451 16.05 -12.28 1.29
C THR A 451 17.11 -11.65 2.18
N VAL A 452 16.72 -10.75 3.10
CA VAL A 452 17.63 -10.11 4.06
C VAL A 452 16.97 -10.02 5.44
N ALA A 453 17.67 -10.47 6.47
CA ALA A 453 17.31 -10.23 7.87
C ALA A 453 18.36 -9.35 8.54
N LEU A 454 17.94 -8.18 9.03
CA LEU A 454 18.75 -7.25 9.81
C LEU A 454 18.37 -7.39 11.29
N LEU A 455 19.18 -8.09 12.05
CA LEU A 455 18.85 -8.50 13.41
C LEU A 455 19.80 -7.89 14.44
N ARG A 456 19.43 -8.04 15.71
CA ARG A 456 20.24 -7.63 16.86
C ARG A 456 20.34 -8.76 17.88
N GLY A 457 21.47 -8.83 18.57
CA GLY A 457 21.62 -9.57 19.82
C GLY A 457 22.62 -8.90 20.74
N SER A 458 22.88 -9.51 21.90
CA SER A 458 23.74 -8.94 22.94
C SER A 458 25.21 -9.22 22.64
N LEU A 459 25.57 -10.50 22.54
CA LEU A 459 26.92 -10.95 22.19
C LEU A 459 26.88 -11.87 20.98
N ALA A 460 27.99 -11.90 20.24
CA ALA A 460 28.29 -12.97 19.30
C ALA A 460 29.55 -13.71 19.75
N ASP A 461 29.64 -15.02 19.52
CA ASP A 461 30.94 -15.67 19.48
C ASP A 461 31.59 -15.55 18.08
N GLU A 462 32.86 -15.92 17.95
CA GLU A 462 33.57 -15.86 16.66
C GLU A 462 32.99 -16.82 15.61
N ALA A 463 32.20 -17.82 16.01
CA ALA A 463 31.48 -18.71 15.10
C ALA A 463 30.13 -18.11 14.63
N GLY A 464 29.72 -16.98 15.22
CA GLY A 464 28.52 -16.22 14.92
C GLY A 464 27.30 -16.62 15.73
N ASN A 465 27.42 -17.46 16.77
CA ASN A 465 26.31 -17.75 17.68
C ASN A 465 25.94 -16.47 18.42
N ILE A 466 24.65 -16.11 18.44
CA ILE A 466 24.16 -14.85 19.01
C ILE A 466 23.38 -15.13 20.28
N SER A 467 23.80 -14.52 21.39
CA SER A 467 23.11 -14.59 22.67
C SER A 467 22.31 -13.33 22.98
N PHE A 468 21.26 -13.48 23.78
CA PHE A 468 20.22 -12.45 24.00
C PHE A 468 20.13 -11.99 25.48
N GLU A 469 21.20 -12.14 26.28
CA GLU A 469 21.14 -11.85 27.71
C GLU A 469 20.81 -10.39 28.10
N ARG A 470 21.04 -9.43 27.21
CA ARG A 470 20.73 -8.01 27.40
C ARG A 470 19.57 -7.54 26.53
N GLU A 471 19.07 -8.39 25.64
CA GLU A 471 17.92 -8.02 24.82
C GLU A 471 16.64 -8.19 25.66
N PRO A 472 15.77 -7.17 25.73
CA PRO A 472 14.53 -7.28 26.50
C PRO A 472 13.53 -8.30 25.94
N LEU A 473 13.71 -8.73 24.69
CA LEU A 473 12.76 -9.54 23.94
C LEU A 473 13.50 -10.54 23.04
N LEU A 474 12.85 -11.64 22.68
CA LEU A 474 13.31 -12.57 21.65
C LEU A 474 12.79 -12.19 20.26
N LEU A 475 11.53 -11.75 20.22
CA LEU A 475 10.76 -11.45 19.01
C LEU A 475 10.74 -12.63 18.05
N ASP A 476 10.70 -12.38 16.74
CA ASP A 476 10.78 -13.41 15.70
C ASP A 476 12.20 -13.56 15.14
N SER A 477 13.23 -13.11 15.85
CA SER A 477 14.61 -13.03 15.35
C SER A 477 15.12 -14.36 14.77
N LEU A 478 14.84 -15.48 15.44
CA LEU A 478 15.18 -16.81 14.93
C LEU A 478 14.41 -17.17 13.64
N ASN A 479 13.10 -16.89 13.60
CA ASN A 479 12.28 -17.14 12.41
C ASN A 479 12.73 -16.26 11.23
N GLN A 480 13.06 -14.99 11.48
CA GLN A 480 13.58 -14.08 10.47
C GLN A 480 14.91 -14.57 9.90
N ALA A 481 15.82 -15.04 10.76
CA ALA A 481 17.09 -15.64 10.32
C ALA A 481 16.87 -16.88 9.46
N MET A 482 16.02 -17.81 9.90
CA MET A 482 15.68 -19.02 9.13
C MET A 482 15.00 -18.68 7.79
N ALA A 483 14.05 -17.74 7.78
CA ALA A 483 13.37 -17.30 6.56
C ALA A 483 14.35 -16.73 5.54
N ALA A 484 15.25 -15.84 5.95
CA ALA A 484 16.28 -15.32 5.06
C ALA A 484 17.18 -16.45 4.52
N LYS A 485 17.69 -17.33 5.40
CA LYS A 485 18.60 -18.41 4.98
C LYS A 485 17.96 -19.43 4.05
N ASN A 486 16.72 -19.85 4.33
CA ASN A 486 16.02 -20.84 3.52
C ASN A 486 15.59 -20.28 2.15
N ASN A 487 15.47 -18.96 2.02
CA ASN A 487 15.30 -18.30 0.73
C ASN A 487 16.63 -17.99 0.01
N GLY A 488 17.77 -18.51 0.50
CA GLY A 488 19.10 -18.25 -0.07
C GLY A 488 19.61 -16.83 0.17
N GLY A 489 19.04 -16.14 1.15
CA GLY A 489 19.30 -14.76 1.53
C GLY A 489 20.45 -14.59 2.52
N LEU A 490 20.48 -13.41 3.14
CA LEU A 490 21.53 -12.94 4.04
C LEU A 490 20.99 -12.64 5.44
N VAL A 491 21.73 -13.06 6.47
CA VAL A 491 21.48 -12.68 7.87
C VAL A 491 22.63 -11.85 8.40
N VAL A 492 22.34 -10.59 8.73
CA VAL A 492 23.30 -9.66 9.35
C VAL A 492 22.83 -9.36 10.76
N VAL A 493 23.68 -9.60 11.75
CA VAL A 493 23.35 -9.37 13.15
C VAL A 493 24.27 -8.32 13.76
N GLN A 494 23.69 -7.27 14.30
CA GLN A 494 24.37 -6.29 15.13
C GLN A 494 24.49 -6.83 16.57
N VAL A 495 25.68 -6.73 17.17
CA VAL A 495 25.92 -7.11 18.57
C VAL A 495 26.74 -6.07 19.30
N GLN A 496 26.65 -6.04 20.63
CA GLN A 496 27.46 -5.12 21.43
C GLN A 496 28.95 -5.52 21.43
N ARG A 497 29.24 -6.82 21.46
CA ARG A 497 30.61 -7.34 21.55
C ARG A 497 30.72 -8.76 20.99
N VAL A 498 31.91 -9.10 20.49
CA VAL A 498 32.28 -10.47 20.12
C VAL A 498 33.13 -11.11 21.23
N VAL A 499 32.90 -12.40 21.51
CA VAL A 499 33.64 -13.21 22.49
C VAL A 499 34.21 -14.49 21.86
N PRO A 500 35.20 -15.16 22.48
CA PRO A 500 35.74 -16.41 21.95
C PRO A 500 34.69 -17.53 21.88
N VAL A 501 34.82 -18.43 20.91
CA VAL A 501 33.97 -19.64 20.79
C VAL A 501 33.94 -20.42 22.11
N GLY A 502 32.75 -20.84 22.54
CA GLY A 502 32.54 -21.57 23.79
C GLY A 502 32.36 -20.69 25.04
N SER A 503 32.45 -19.36 24.91
CA SER A 503 32.26 -18.43 26.05
C SER A 503 30.78 -18.12 26.35
N LEU A 504 29.88 -18.38 25.41
CA LEU A 504 28.44 -18.09 25.57
C LEU A 504 27.74 -19.20 26.35
N ASP A 505 26.78 -18.85 27.21
CA ASP A 505 25.82 -19.85 27.73
C ASP A 505 24.96 -20.35 26.55
N HIS A 506 25.12 -21.62 26.21
CA HIS A 506 24.41 -22.28 25.11
C HIS A 506 22.88 -22.16 25.21
N ARG A 507 22.33 -22.03 26.42
CA ARG A 507 20.88 -21.86 26.62
C ARG A 507 20.40 -20.43 26.33
N ARG A 508 21.32 -19.47 26.28
CA ARG A 508 21.06 -18.06 25.94
C ARG A 508 21.35 -17.73 24.49
N VAL A 509 21.97 -18.65 23.73
CA VAL A 509 22.11 -18.55 22.28
C VAL A 509 20.73 -18.66 21.66
N HIS A 510 20.25 -17.56 21.06
CA HIS A 510 18.94 -17.51 20.42
C HIS A 510 19.04 -17.71 18.90
N ILE A 511 20.10 -17.20 18.27
CA ILE A 511 20.36 -17.39 16.83
C ILE A 511 21.63 -18.22 16.67
N PRO A 512 21.51 -19.49 16.23
CA PRO A 512 22.68 -20.32 15.93
C PRO A 512 23.56 -19.69 14.86
N GLY A 513 24.87 -19.75 15.04
CA GLY A 513 25.83 -19.09 14.16
C GLY A 513 25.79 -19.58 12.73
N MET A 514 25.35 -20.81 12.47
CA MET A 514 25.15 -21.34 11.12
C MET A 514 24.10 -20.57 10.31
N LEU A 515 23.15 -19.92 10.99
CA LEU A 515 22.17 -19.05 10.33
C LEU A 515 22.73 -17.65 10.07
N VAL A 516 23.82 -17.26 10.74
CA VAL A 516 24.40 -15.91 10.66
C VAL A 516 25.49 -15.86 9.61
N ASP A 517 25.34 -14.94 8.65
CA ASP A 517 26.36 -14.67 7.63
C ASP A 517 27.35 -13.61 8.12
N MET A 518 26.85 -12.54 8.73
CA MET A 518 27.67 -11.40 9.13
C MET A 518 27.32 -10.91 10.53
N VAL A 519 28.35 -10.59 11.31
CA VAL A 519 28.27 -9.98 12.64
C VAL A 519 28.89 -8.59 12.57
N VAL A 520 28.16 -7.58 13.05
CA VAL A 520 28.62 -6.19 13.13
C VAL A 520 28.66 -5.76 14.59
N VAL A 521 29.83 -5.31 15.05
CA VAL A 521 29.99 -4.81 16.42
C VAL A 521 29.54 -3.35 16.51
N ALA A 522 28.60 -3.07 17.40
CA ALA A 522 28.04 -1.74 17.66
C ALA A 522 28.10 -1.43 19.16
N ASN A 523 29.19 -0.77 19.57
CA ASN A 523 29.46 -0.39 20.96
C ASN A 523 29.59 1.12 21.17
N SER A 524 29.32 1.93 20.15
CA SER A 524 29.22 3.38 20.31
C SER A 524 27.97 3.73 21.12
N LYS A 525 28.02 4.81 21.90
CA LYS A 525 26.88 5.34 22.65
C LYS A 525 25.62 5.52 21.77
N GLU A 526 25.82 5.89 20.51
CA GLU A 526 24.74 6.09 19.54
C GLU A 526 24.04 4.79 19.12
N HIS A 527 24.79 3.68 18.97
CA HIS A 527 24.28 2.42 18.40
C HIS A 527 24.09 1.29 19.43
N ALA A 528 24.63 1.44 20.64
CA ALA A 528 24.58 0.42 21.69
C ALA A 528 23.20 0.32 22.37
N ALA A 529 22.38 1.38 22.31
CA ALA A 529 21.08 1.44 22.99
C ALA A 529 20.18 0.26 22.62
N VAL A 530 19.65 -0.44 23.63
CA VAL A 530 18.65 -1.52 23.47
C VAL A 530 17.23 -0.98 23.41
N THR A 531 17.00 0.25 23.86
CA THR A 531 15.72 0.97 23.78
C THR A 531 15.95 2.48 23.67
N TYR A 532 15.05 3.20 23.02
CA TYR A 532 15.10 4.68 22.96
C TYR A 532 14.46 5.39 24.16
N ALA A 533 13.90 4.63 25.11
CA ALA A 533 13.20 5.21 26.24
C ALA A 533 14.09 5.73 27.37
N ALA A 534 15.40 5.56 27.25
CA ALA A 534 16.38 6.03 28.23
C ALA A 534 17.29 7.06 27.55
N ALA A 535 17.02 8.34 27.76
CA ALA A 535 17.84 9.43 27.21
C ALA A 535 19.25 9.48 27.86
N ASP A 536 19.41 8.82 29.01
CA ASP A 536 20.55 8.86 29.91
C ASP A 536 21.14 7.47 30.25
N GLU A 537 20.43 6.37 30.00
CA GLU A 537 20.93 5.00 30.22
C GLU A 537 21.12 4.26 28.88
N GLU A 538 22.36 3.88 28.57
CA GLU A 538 22.66 3.01 27.41
C GLU A 538 21.98 1.63 27.54
N TYR A 539 21.61 1.24 28.76
CA TYR A 539 21.07 -0.07 29.11
C TYR A 539 20.36 -0.08 30.48
N ASP A 540 19.11 -0.57 30.52
CA ASP A 540 18.36 -0.83 31.76
C ASP A 540 18.30 -2.37 32.01
N PRO A 541 19.05 -2.89 33.00
CA PRO A 541 19.09 -4.33 33.29
C PRO A 541 17.80 -4.90 33.89
N THR A 542 16.82 -4.05 34.25
CA THR A 542 15.50 -4.54 34.68
C THR A 542 14.62 -4.99 33.51
N LEU A 543 14.91 -4.50 32.29
CA LEU A 543 14.20 -4.87 31.07
C LEU A 543 14.69 -6.18 30.45
N SER A 544 15.94 -6.57 30.71
CA SER A 544 16.49 -7.88 30.32
C SER A 544 16.26 -8.97 31.38
N GLY A 545 15.78 -8.58 32.56
CA GLY A 545 15.61 -9.48 33.70
C GLY A 545 16.91 -9.81 34.45
N GLU A 546 18.04 -9.15 34.13
CA GLU A 546 19.28 -9.29 34.91
C GLU A 546 19.12 -8.79 36.35
N LEU A 547 18.34 -7.72 36.54
CA LEU A 547 17.96 -7.20 37.85
C LEU A 547 16.45 -7.28 38.05
N LYS A 548 16.03 -7.58 39.29
CA LYS A 548 14.64 -7.40 39.69
C LYS A 548 14.39 -5.90 39.93
N PRO A 549 13.23 -5.36 39.52
CA PRO A 549 12.88 -3.98 39.82
C PRO A 549 12.82 -3.75 41.34
N LEU A 550 13.07 -2.51 41.77
CA LEU A 550 12.73 -2.08 43.12
C LEU A 550 11.23 -2.32 43.37
N GLN A 551 10.86 -2.67 44.61
CA GLN A 551 9.50 -3.15 44.93
C GLN A 551 8.41 -2.22 44.37
N ALA A 552 7.35 -2.81 43.81
CA ALA A 552 6.16 -2.12 43.28
C ALA A 552 5.50 -1.12 44.27
N ALA A 553 5.80 -1.23 45.57
CA ALA A 553 5.39 -0.28 46.61
C ALA A 553 5.94 1.14 46.41
N GLN A 554 6.88 1.35 45.47
CA GLN A 554 7.47 2.65 45.12
C GLN A 554 6.96 3.23 43.79
N MET A 555 6.05 2.56 43.07
CA MET A 555 5.43 3.17 41.89
C MET A 555 4.44 4.24 42.32
N GLU A 556 4.72 5.49 41.94
CA GLU A 556 3.81 6.61 42.18
C GLU A 556 2.43 6.32 41.56
N GLU A 557 1.39 6.54 42.36
CA GLU A 557 0.03 6.51 41.84
C GLU A 557 -0.14 7.59 40.76
N LEU A 558 -0.96 7.29 39.75
CA LEU A 558 -1.35 8.31 38.76
C LEU A 558 -1.94 9.52 39.47
N PRO A 559 -1.43 10.73 39.26
CA PRO A 559 -1.88 11.85 40.05
C PRO A 559 -3.32 12.23 39.64
N TRP A 560 -4.14 12.59 40.63
CA TRP A 560 -5.50 13.09 40.39
C TRP A 560 -5.49 14.46 39.67
N GLU A 561 -4.38 15.17 39.79
CA GLU A 561 -4.08 16.45 39.13
C GLU A 561 -2.79 16.32 38.31
N GLY A 562 -2.75 16.86 37.08
CA GLY A 562 -1.53 16.77 36.27
C GLY A 562 -1.73 17.02 34.78
N PRO A 563 -0.64 17.09 33.99
CA PRO A 563 -0.70 17.43 32.57
C PRO A 563 -1.52 16.41 31.75
N ARG A 564 -2.32 16.93 30.81
CA ARG A 564 -3.14 16.21 29.82
C ARG A 564 -3.84 14.95 30.36
N ASN A 565 -4.99 15.12 30.99
CA ASN A 565 -6.00 14.07 31.11
C ASN A 565 -5.61 12.85 31.99
N ALA A 566 -4.72 13.04 32.97
CA ALA A 566 -4.32 11.99 33.91
C ALA A 566 -5.52 11.44 34.72
N CYS A 567 -6.41 12.32 35.17
CA CYS A 567 -7.56 11.93 36.00
C CYS A 567 -8.56 11.02 35.26
N GLN A 568 -8.94 11.33 34.02
CA GLN A 568 -9.87 10.46 33.26
C GLN A 568 -9.25 9.09 32.97
N LYS A 569 -7.94 9.02 32.70
CA LYS A 569 -7.23 7.75 32.52
C LYS A 569 -7.25 6.93 33.80
N ARG A 570 -6.99 7.55 34.95
CA ARG A 570 -7.09 6.92 36.27
C ARG A 570 -8.50 6.41 36.54
N VAL A 571 -9.54 7.21 36.29
CA VAL A 571 -10.95 6.80 36.47
C VAL A 571 -11.32 5.61 35.59
N MET A 572 -10.97 5.66 34.29
CA MET A 572 -11.20 4.53 33.37
C MET A 572 -10.46 3.28 33.83
N ALA A 573 -9.21 3.42 34.26
CA ALA A 573 -8.40 2.31 34.72
C ALA A 573 -9.03 1.65 35.96
N HIS A 574 -9.41 2.45 36.98
CA HIS A 574 -10.10 1.96 38.17
C HIS A 574 -11.36 1.19 37.79
N ARG A 575 -12.24 1.78 36.96
CA ARG A 575 -13.47 1.13 36.54
C ARG A 575 -13.20 -0.18 35.78
N ALA A 576 -12.20 -0.21 34.91
CA ALA A 576 -11.87 -1.39 34.12
C ALA A 576 -11.44 -2.57 34.98
N LEU A 577 -10.69 -2.35 36.07
CA LEU A 577 -10.30 -3.43 36.99
C LEU A 577 -11.48 -4.13 37.67
N PHE A 578 -12.62 -3.45 37.84
CA PHE A 578 -13.81 -4.07 38.45
C PHE A 578 -14.40 -5.18 37.57
N GLU A 579 -14.08 -5.21 36.27
CA GLU A 579 -14.55 -6.25 35.35
C GLU A 579 -13.78 -7.57 35.49
N VAL A 580 -12.59 -7.55 36.11
CA VAL A 580 -11.80 -8.76 36.30
C VAL A 580 -12.40 -9.56 37.46
N LYS A 581 -13.08 -10.66 37.13
CA LYS A 581 -13.76 -11.52 38.12
C LYS A 581 -13.07 -12.86 38.36
N LYS A 582 -12.34 -13.36 37.36
CA LYS A 582 -11.67 -14.67 37.44
C LYS A 582 -10.35 -14.54 38.23
N PRO A 583 -10.15 -15.29 39.32
CA PRO A 583 -8.85 -15.34 39.99
C PRO A 583 -7.76 -15.90 39.08
N LYS A 584 -6.53 -15.40 39.20
CA LYS A 584 -5.37 -15.84 38.38
C LYS A 584 -5.62 -15.80 36.87
N ALA A 585 -6.40 -14.82 36.42
CA ALA A 585 -6.66 -14.61 35.01
C ALA A 585 -5.39 -14.22 34.21
N VAL A 586 -5.38 -14.59 32.94
CA VAL A 586 -4.40 -14.12 31.95
C VAL A 586 -4.91 -12.82 31.33
N LEU A 587 -4.11 -11.76 31.46
CA LEU A 587 -4.48 -10.41 31.07
C LEU A 587 -3.57 -9.92 29.94
N ASN A 588 -4.14 -9.18 29.00
CA ASN A 588 -3.39 -8.43 27.99
C ASN A 588 -3.79 -6.94 28.05
N PHE A 589 -2.82 -6.05 27.82
CA PHE A 589 -3.01 -4.60 27.87
C PHE A 589 -2.50 -3.94 26.60
N GLY A 590 -3.39 -3.28 25.86
CA GLY A 590 -3.01 -2.51 24.67
C GLY A 590 -2.36 -1.16 24.98
N VAL A 591 -1.84 -0.53 23.93
CA VAL A 591 -1.21 0.82 23.99
C VAL A 591 -2.22 1.91 24.38
N GLY A 592 -1.76 2.92 25.11
CA GLY A 592 -2.51 4.13 25.44
C GLY A 592 -3.27 4.05 26.76
N SER A 593 -4.60 4.27 26.75
CA SER A 593 -5.42 4.19 27.97
C SER A 593 -5.32 2.84 28.72
N PRO A 594 -5.23 1.68 28.04
CA PRO A 594 -5.09 0.39 28.74
C PRO A 594 -3.75 0.21 29.48
N GLU A 595 -2.66 0.87 29.06
CA GLU A 595 -1.38 0.86 29.80
C GLU A 595 -1.57 1.30 31.26
N PHE A 596 -2.47 2.25 31.49
CA PHE A 596 -2.77 2.75 32.83
C PHE A 596 -3.51 1.71 33.69
N VAL A 597 -4.24 0.77 33.09
CA VAL A 597 -4.82 -0.37 33.81
C VAL A 597 -3.70 -1.27 34.34
N ALA A 598 -2.68 -1.55 33.52
CA ALA A 598 -1.52 -2.36 33.91
C ALA A 598 -0.74 -1.69 35.05
N THR A 599 -0.43 -0.39 34.93
CA THR A 599 0.28 0.37 35.99
C THR A 599 -0.49 0.36 37.30
N MET A 600 -1.80 0.60 37.25
CA MET A 600 -2.63 0.65 38.44
C MET A 600 -2.84 -0.74 39.07
N MET A 601 -2.94 -1.78 38.25
CA MET A 601 -2.93 -3.16 38.74
C MET A 601 -1.63 -3.47 39.48
N ALA A 602 -0.49 -3.00 38.98
CA ALA A 602 0.79 -3.21 39.64
C ALA A 602 0.91 -2.44 40.97
N SER A 603 0.41 -1.19 41.05
CA SER A 603 0.48 -0.40 42.29
C SER A 603 -0.53 -0.87 43.36
N HIS A 604 -1.75 -1.24 42.97
CA HIS A 604 -2.82 -1.61 43.90
C HIS A 604 -2.92 -3.12 44.14
N GLY A 605 -2.38 -3.95 43.23
CA GLY A 605 -2.51 -5.41 43.27
C GLY A 605 -1.82 -6.07 44.46
N HIS A 606 -0.83 -5.40 45.06
CA HIS A 606 -0.20 -5.85 46.29
C HIS A 606 -1.10 -5.67 47.53
N GLN A 607 -1.96 -4.64 47.51
CA GLN A 607 -2.85 -4.28 48.61
C GLN A 607 -4.22 -4.96 48.48
N ASN A 608 -4.65 -5.28 47.26
CA ASN A 608 -5.90 -5.99 47.02
C ASN A 608 -5.66 -7.51 46.89
N PRO A 609 -6.07 -8.33 47.87
CA PRO A 609 -5.87 -9.78 47.83
C PRO A 609 -6.58 -10.46 46.65
N ASP A 610 -7.67 -9.89 46.14
CA ASP A 610 -8.39 -10.41 44.97
C ASP A 610 -7.64 -10.17 43.66
N LEU A 611 -6.66 -9.25 43.67
CA LEU A 611 -5.82 -8.96 42.52
C LEU A 611 -4.47 -9.73 42.51
N LYS A 612 -4.27 -10.66 43.46
CA LYS A 612 -3.05 -11.47 43.53
C LYS A 612 -3.09 -12.65 42.55
N GLY A 613 -1.99 -12.83 41.82
CA GLY A 613 -1.74 -14.01 40.98
C GLY A 613 -2.23 -13.91 39.54
N PHE A 614 -2.59 -12.72 39.05
CA PHE A 614 -2.79 -12.50 37.62
C PHE A 614 -1.51 -12.64 36.83
N MET A 615 -1.65 -13.06 35.58
CA MET A 615 -0.56 -13.16 34.62
C MET A 615 -0.75 -12.08 33.56
N ALA A 616 0.03 -10.99 33.66
CA ALA A 616 0.11 -10.02 32.57
C ALA A 616 0.88 -10.62 31.39
N THR A 617 0.40 -10.41 30.17
CA THR A 617 1.11 -10.83 28.96
C THR A 617 1.19 -9.66 27.99
N VAL A 618 2.28 -9.59 27.24
CA VAL A 618 2.50 -8.58 26.19
C VAL A 618 2.76 -9.30 24.88
N GLU A 619 2.16 -8.80 23.80
CA GLU A 619 2.13 -9.43 22.49
C GLU A 619 3.51 -9.71 21.89
N SER A 620 4.52 -8.93 22.32
CA SER A 620 5.92 -9.09 21.95
C SER A 620 6.54 -10.41 22.42
N GLY A 621 5.93 -11.08 23.40
CA GLY A 621 6.39 -12.37 23.92
C GLY A 621 6.56 -12.46 25.43
N VAL A 622 6.23 -11.42 26.19
CA VAL A 622 6.51 -11.37 27.63
C VAL A 622 5.38 -11.96 28.46
N TRP A 623 5.73 -12.76 29.46
CA TRP A 623 4.85 -13.33 30.48
C TRP A 623 5.21 -12.82 31.86
N GLY A 624 4.23 -12.27 32.58
CA GLY A 624 4.36 -11.77 33.93
C GLY A 624 5.00 -10.39 34.02
N GLY A 625 5.27 -9.97 35.26
CA GLY A 625 5.86 -8.67 35.55
C GLY A 625 4.91 -7.49 35.32
N VAL A 626 5.49 -6.30 35.26
CA VAL A 626 4.76 -5.05 35.02
C VAL A 626 5.04 -4.56 33.60
N PRO A 627 4.04 -4.61 32.69
CA PRO A 627 4.16 -4.05 31.35
C PRO A 627 4.57 -2.59 31.39
N GLN A 628 5.50 -2.22 30.52
CA GLN A 628 5.99 -0.85 30.40
C GLN A 628 5.20 -0.08 29.32
N GLY A 629 5.14 1.25 29.45
CA GLY A 629 4.43 2.13 28.51
C GLY A 629 5.36 3.02 27.68
N GLY A 630 4.79 3.86 26.83
CA GLY A 630 5.54 4.82 26.02
C GLY A 630 6.57 4.15 25.09
N LEU A 631 7.81 4.66 25.04
CA LEU A 631 8.88 4.04 24.24
C LEU A 631 9.40 2.71 24.82
N ARG A 632 9.02 2.35 26.07
CA ARG A 632 9.31 1.01 26.63
C ARG A 632 8.21 0.00 26.31
N PHE A 633 7.14 0.41 25.62
CA PHE A 633 6.04 -0.49 25.27
C PHE A 633 6.53 -1.73 24.53
N GLY A 634 5.90 -2.87 24.83
CA GLY A 634 6.35 -4.18 24.37
C GLY A 634 7.29 -4.88 25.36
N THR A 635 7.76 -4.23 26.42
CA THR A 635 8.59 -4.85 27.47
C THR A 635 7.86 -4.90 28.80
N SER A 636 8.39 -5.69 29.75
CA SER A 636 7.97 -5.66 31.15
C SER A 636 9.20 -5.64 32.04
N THR A 637 9.06 -5.18 33.28
CA THR A 637 10.04 -5.42 34.35
C THR A 637 9.54 -6.53 35.28
N GLY A 638 10.47 -7.34 35.80
CA GLY A 638 10.12 -8.44 36.71
C GLY A 638 9.25 -9.54 36.09
N PHE A 639 9.39 -9.76 34.78
CA PHE A 639 8.70 -10.82 34.05
C PHE A 639 9.15 -12.23 34.48
N GLU A 640 8.30 -13.21 34.24
CA GLU A 640 8.53 -14.62 34.57
C GLU A 640 9.11 -15.40 33.38
N ALA A 641 8.71 -15.06 32.15
CA ALA A 641 9.23 -15.69 30.95
C ALA A 641 9.15 -14.76 29.72
N ILE A 642 9.97 -15.06 28.71
CA ILE A 642 9.89 -14.46 27.38
C ILE A 642 9.86 -15.60 26.36
N VAL A 643 8.95 -15.52 25.41
CA VAL A 643 8.84 -16.42 24.25
C VAL A 643 8.90 -15.62 22.94
N PRO A 644 9.13 -16.26 21.79
CA PRO A 644 9.02 -15.60 20.50
C PRO A 644 7.62 -15.01 20.27
N THR A 645 7.54 -13.90 19.52
CA THR A 645 6.27 -13.22 19.21
C THR A 645 5.29 -14.16 18.52
N SER A 646 5.72 -14.88 17.48
CA SER A 646 4.89 -15.90 16.81
C SER A 646 4.29 -16.96 17.75
N THR A 647 5.01 -17.36 18.79
CA THR A 647 4.53 -18.32 19.80
C THR A 647 3.50 -17.69 20.75
N MET A 648 3.74 -16.45 21.19
CA MET A 648 2.72 -15.69 21.94
C MET A 648 1.43 -15.52 21.13
N MET A 649 1.57 -15.30 19.82
CA MET A 649 0.44 -15.18 18.90
C MET A 649 -0.34 -16.47 18.74
N ASP A 650 0.33 -17.63 18.70
CA ASP A 650 -0.37 -18.92 18.72
C ASP A 650 -1.28 -19.03 19.97
N PHE A 651 -0.78 -18.58 21.13
CA PHE A 651 -1.54 -18.59 22.38
C PHE A 651 -2.72 -17.59 22.35
N TYR A 652 -2.52 -16.39 21.81
CA TYR A 652 -3.57 -15.37 21.69
C TYR A 652 -4.68 -15.80 20.73
N VAL A 653 -4.30 -16.21 19.52
CA VAL A 653 -5.24 -16.72 18.51
C VAL A 653 -5.90 -18.02 18.98
N GLY A 654 -5.24 -18.82 19.81
CA GLY A 654 -5.83 -19.99 20.46
C GLY A 654 -6.85 -19.70 21.57
N GLY A 655 -7.12 -18.43 21.89
CA GLY A 655 -8.08 -18.04 22.93
C GLY A 655 -7.54 -18.09 24.36
N GLY A 656 -6.21 -17.98 24.50
CA GLY A 656 -5.52 -18.06 25.79
C GLY A 656 -5.74 -16.86 26.72
N ILE A 657 -6.20 -15.72 26.19
CA ILE A 657 -6.43 -14.50 26.96
C ILE A 657 -7.80 -14.56 27.65
N ASP A 658 -7.82 -14.37 28.98
CA ASP A 658 -9.08 -14.27 29.72
C ASP A 658 -9.68 -12.87 29.60
N TYR A 659 -8.88 -11.82 29.80
CA TYR A 659 -9.30 -10.43 29.63
C TYR A 659 -8.30 -9.62 28.81
N ALA A 660 -8.78 -8.94 27.78
CA ALA A 660 -8.00 -8.00 27.00
C ALA A 660 -8.50 -6.57 27.23
N PHE A 661 -7.61 -5.69 27.66
CA PHE A 661 -7.89 -4.26 27.81
C PHE A 661 -7.39 -3.52 26.58
N LEU A 662 -8.30 -2.94 25.79
CA LEU A 662 -7.97 -2.34 24.50
C LEU A 662 -8.46 -0.90 24.40
N GLY A 663 -7.75 -0.09 23.62
CA GLY A 663 -8.18 1.27 23.28
C GLY A 663 -9.25 1.28 22.18
N VAL A 664 -9.91 2.41 22.02
CA VAL A 664 -10.87 2.66 20.91
C VAL A 664 -10.42 3.91 20.17
N GLY A 665 -10.22 3.83 18.85
CA GLY A 665 -10.08 5.01 18.00
C GLY A 665 -11.46 5.59 17.70
N GLU A 666 -12.27 4.81 17.01
CA GLU A 666 -13.70 5.07 16.80
C GLU A 666 -14.49 3.78 17.05
N ALA A 667 -15.77 3.90 17.43
CA ALA A 667 -16.68 2.77 17.57
C ALA A 667 -18.06 3.10 16.98
N ASP A 668 -18.80 2.09 16.53
CA ASP A 668 -20.18 2.24 16.06
C ASP A 668 -21.21 1.51 16.94
N ALA A 669 -22.49 1.69 16.61
CA ALA A 669 -23.62 1.12 17.35
C ALA A 669 -23.72 -0.42 17.28
N CYS A 670 -23.02 -1.07 16.35
CA CYS A 670 -22.96 -2.53 16.24
C CYS A 670 -21.80 -3.11 17.05
N GLY A 671 -20.99 -2.26 17.70
CA GLY A 671 -19.82 -2.69 18.47
C GLY A 671 -18.56 -2.85 17.63
N ASN A 672 -18.55 -2.41 16.37
CA ASN A 672 -17.31 -2.41 15.57
C ASN A 672 -16.36 -1.35 16.12
N VAL A 673 -15.07 -1.67 16.14
CA VAL A 673 -14.01 -0.78 16.65
C VAL A 673 -12.97 -0.55 15.57
N ASN A 674 -12.68 0.71 15.28
CA ASN A 674 -11.61 1.12 14.40
C ASN A 674 -10.44 1.69 15.22
N VAL A 675 -9.26 1.12 15.02
CA VAL A 675 -7.98 1.58 15.59
C VAL A 675 -6.89 1.76 14.53
N SER A 676 -7.20 1.47 13.27
CA SER A 676 -6.17 1.27 12.25
C SER A 676 -6.05 2.45 11.28
N ASN A 677 -7.13 3.23 11.11
CA ASN A 677 -7.16 4.42 10.27
C ASN A 677 -8.18 5.43 10.80
N PHE A 678 -7.74 6.52 11.40
CA PHE A 678 -8.64 7.56 11.94
C PHE A 678 -7.94 8.90 12.01
N ALA A 679 -8.71 9.99 11.95
CA ALA A 679 -8.21 11.37 12.05
C ALA A 679 -7.03 11.69 11.10
N GLY A 680 -7.04 11.13 9.88
CA GLY A 680 -5.99 11.30 8.89
C GLY A 680 -4.67 10.58 9.19
N ARG A 681 -4.66 9.69 10.19
CA ARG A 681 -3.51 8.85 10.57
C ARG A 681 -3.79 7.39 10.24
N VAL A 682 -2.77 6.68 9.78
CA VAL A 682 -2.80 5.22 9.58
C VAL A 682 -1.69 4.60 10.43
N PRO A 683 -1.90 4.49 11.76
CA PRO A 683 -0.92 3.86 12.65
C PRO A 683 -0.74 2.37 12.35
N GLY A 684 -1.80 1.73 11.84
CA GLY A 684 -1.88 0.29 11.63
C GLY A 684 -2.59 -0.44 12.78
N VAL A 685 -2.97 -1.70 12.55
CA VAL A 685 -3.76 -2.51 13.50
C VAL A 685 -2.93 -3.11 14.64
N GLY A 686 -1.62 -3.27 14.47
CA GLY A 686 -0.76 -3.95 15.44
C GLY A 686 -1.29 -5.34 15.81
N GLY A 687 -1.15 -5.72 17.08
CA GLY A 687 -1.71 -6.97 17.62
C GLY A 687 -3.21 -6.92 17.94
N PHE A 688 -3.90 -5.79 17.71
CA PHE A 688 -5.29 -5.60 18.16
C PHE A 688 -6.21 -6.71 17.63
N ALA A 689 -6.14 -7.01 16.34
CA ALA A 689 -7.00 -8.02 15.72
C ALA A 689 -6.66 -9.45 16.20
N ASP A 690 -5.38 -9.75 16.44
CA ASP A 690 -4.95 -11.05 16.97
C ASP A 690 -5.47 -11.27 18.41
N ILE A 691 -5.46 -10.21 19.22
CA ILE A 691 -5.93 -10.21 20.62
C ILE A 691 -7.47 -10.26 20.67
N SER A 692 -8.14 -9.38 19.93
CA SER A 692 -9.59 -9.23 20.00
C SER A 692 -10.36 -10.39 19.35
N ALA A 693 -9.72 -11.17 18.48
CA ALA A 693 -10.40 -12.26 17.78
C ALA A 693 -10.94 -13.32 18.74
N ASN A 694 -10.14 -13.74 19.74
CA ASN A 694 -10.45 -14.89 20.58
C ASN A 694 -10.24 -14.66 22.08
N ALA A 695 -9.91 -13.45 22.54
CA ALA A 695 -9.94 -13.14 23.97
C ALA A 695 -11.35 -13.37 24.54
N LYS A 696 -11.44 -14.03 25.70
CA LYS A 696 -12.73 -14.43 26.29
C LYS A 696 -13.57 -13.24 26.73
N THR A 697 -12.93 -12.14 27.11
CA THR A 697 -13.60 -10.89 27.48
C THR A 697 -12.79 -9.69 27.01
N LEU A 698 -13.45 -8.80 26.26
CA LEU A 698 -12.87 -7.56 25.78
C LEU A 698 -13.36 -6.38 26.63
N ILE A 699 -12.43 -5.61 27.17
CA ILE A 699 -12.71 -4.41 27.97
C ILE A 699 -12.11 -3.21 27.24
N PHE A 700 -12.97 -2.46 26.55
CA PHE A 700 -12.56 -1.26 25.86
C PHE A 700 -12.47 -0.06 26.81
N THR A 701 -11.32 0.61 26.81
CA THR A 701 -11.08 1.82 27.63
C THR A 701 -10.93 3.04 26.73
N ALA A 702 -11.91 3.95 26.80
CA ALA A 702 -11.95 5.11 25.94
C ALA A 702 -12.76 6.26 26.54
N THR A 703 -12.35 7.47 26.19
CA THR A 703 -13.21 8.64 26.32
C THR A 703 -14.32 8.61 25.28
N LEU A 704 -15.44 9.28 25.57
CA LEU A 704 -16.55 9.44 24.63
C LEU A 704 -16.19 10.39 23.47
N THR A 705 -15.42 11.44 23.78
CA THR A 705 -14.95 12.46 22.85
C THR A 705 -13.42 12.59 22.90
N CYS A 706 -12.82 13.14 21.86
CA CYS A 706 -11.41 13.53 21.79
C CYS A 706 -11.26 14.88 21.07
N GLY A 707 -10.03 15.33 20.80
CA GLY A 707 -9.78 16.66 20.26
C GLY A 707 -9.83 17.73 21.35
N ASN A 708 -8.84 17.69 22.26
CA ASN A 708 -8.67 18.63 23.38
C ASN A 708 -9.73 18.54 24.50
N LEU A 709 -10.30 17.34 24.74
CA LEU A 709 -11.04 17.05 25.96
C LEU A 709 -10.14 17.32 27.18
N VAL A 710 -10.65 18.05 28.18
CA VAL A 710 -9.99 18.32 29.46
C VAL A 710 -10.95 17.99 30.60
N THR A 711 -10.49 17.16 31.53
CA THR A 711 -11.27 16.74 32.70
C THR A 711 -10.50 17.00 33.99
N LYS A 712 -11.22 17.19 35.11
CA LYS A 712 -10.68 17.19 36.47
C LYS A 712 -11.56 16.39 37.41
N VAL A 713 -11.03 15.98 38.56
CA VAL A 713 -11.83 15.39 39.65
C VAL A 713 -11.82 16.37 40.81
N GLU A 714 -13.00 16.74 41.30
CA GLU A 714 -13.20 17.68 42.42
C GLU A 714 -14.42 17.22 43.22
N ASP A 715 -14.31 17.19 44.55
CA ASP A 715 -15.36 16.73 45.47
C ASP A 715 -15.98 15.37 45.10
N GLY A 716 -15.13 14.42 44.65
CA GLY A 716 -15.56 13.08 44.25
C GLY A 716 -16.32 13.02 42.91
N LYS A 717 -16.36 14.11 42.13
CA LYS A 717 -17.04 14.18 40.83
C LYS A 717 -16.05 14.36 39.70
N LEU A 718 -16.28 13.69 38.57
CA LEU A 718 -15.58 13.96 37.31
C LEU A 718 -16.22 15.18 36.64
N ILE A 719 -15.44 16.24 36.47
CA ILE A 719 -15.86 17.49 35.84
C ILE A 719 -15.21 17.59 34.45
N ILE A 720 -16.02 17.78 33.42
CA ILE A 720 -15.56 18.13 32.08
C ILE A 720 -15.29 19.65 32.07
N VAL A 721 -14.01 20.02 32.07
CA VAL A 721 -13.57 21.43 32.03
C VAL A 721 -13.69 21.98 30.61
N GLN A 722 -13.35 21.14 29.62
CA GLN A 722 -13.48 21.44 28.21
C GLN A 722 -13.89 20.17 27.47
N GLU A 723 -14.96 20.25 26.69
CA GLU A 723 -15.43 19.14 25.86
C GLU A 723 -14.50 18.93 24.65
N GLY A 724 -14.33 17.66 24.26
CA GLY A 724 -13.59 17.28 23.06
C GLY A 724 -14.36 17.62 21.78
N SER A 725 -13.67 18.15 20.78
CA SER A 725 -14.26 18.56 19.50
C SER A 725 -14.66 17.41 18.57
N ILE A 726 -14.24 16.17 18.86
CA ILE A 726 -14.43 15.00 18.01
C ILE A 726 -15.17 13.91 18.78
N GLN A 727 -16.31 13.46 18.26
CA GLN A 727 -17.02 12.30 18.79
C GLN A 727 -16.35 11.01 18.32
N LYS A 728 -16.11 10.06 19.24
CA LYS A 728 -15.52 8.75 18.92
C LYS A 728 -16.57 7.69 18.61
N PHE A 729 -17.77 7.83 19.17
CA PHE A 729 -18.89 6.92 18.95
C PHE A 729 -19.78 7.45 17.83
N LYS A 730 -19.84 6.72 16.71
CA LYS A 730 -20.52 7.13 15.48
C LYS A 730 -21.84 6.39 15.31
N LYS A 731 -22.82 7.03 14.68
CA LYS A 731 -24.12 6.41 14.33
C LYS A 731 -24.06 5.49 13.12
N LYS A 732 -23.19 5.78 12.15
CA LYS A 732 -23.01 4.98 10.94
C LYS A 732 -22.07 3.82 11.23
N HIS A 733 -22.31 2.71 10.54
CA HIS A 733 -21.36 1.61 10.47
C HIS A 733 -19.99 2.16 10.05
N LEU A 734 -18.96 1.86 10.84
CA LEU A 734 -17.57 2.10 10.45
C LEU A 734 -17.28 1.07 9.36
N GLY A 735 -17.64 1.41 8.11
CA GLY A 735 -17.37 0.55 6.97
C GLY A 735 -15.87 0.26 6.84
N PRO A 736 -15.50 -0.79 6.10
CA PRO A 736 -14.10 -1.05 5.77
C PRO A 736 -13.43 0.12 5.01
#